data_AF-A0A520JNM4-F1
#
_entry.id   AF-A0A520JNM4-F1
#
_cell.length_a   1.000
_cell.length_b   1.000
_cell.length_c   1.000
_cell.angle_alpha   90.00
_cell.angle_beta   90.00
_cell.angle_gamma   90.00
#
_symmetry.space_group_name_H-M   'P 1'
#
loop_
_entity.id
_entity.type
_entity.pdbx_description
1 polymer ?
#
loop_
_entity_poly.entity_id
_entity_poly.type
_entity_poly.pdbx_seq_one_letter_code
_entity_poly.pdbx_strand_id
1 'polypeptide(L)'
;SNTEGSLIAIFDCDHVPTRAFLQMTVGWVQRDKKLALVQTPHHFYSPDPVQRNLGSVRDLPGEGDLFYGAVQRGNDLWDAAFFCGSCAIIRRAALADTNGFAFETVTEDAHTALRLQRMGWSTAYLGIRLSAGLATERLVLHIGQRIRWARGMTQILRIDNPLFGRGLSLQQRFCYLNAMLHFQFPLPRIAFLTSPLAYLILGENIIHASAGMIFAYAAAHLYCAQVSGGRLQGGDRRPFWGEVYETILAFHLVRPTVVTLFRPHGGKFNVTDKGSLLDKTHFDTATARPHLICIGLVLFGIAFGFVKYLFFPHLFNIQGDTLVLNTVWAVFSLVILLAAVSVARETRQVREYIRIPVQLPATLYFADGHVVEVETIDLSMGGLAIKAPAGVTLADRDVTHVALPMGDEVLTLPVQTQRVSKTMATMRFLELDMLQLRQLVRAVMGRNDAWEPEGPLQPVSTLRSLRDILVVDLVTLKRLLGFNRAERRRERTRLTAAAATASLAAAAVLMTIGLPQPATAQASPVAVPVSAPETAGGIRQERLTLKDLRIRSAIRLAGTRGEIAIPFGLRTNEVVTVANLTLALAWSPALLPDLSQFVVMLNGEVVRTVRLTPDGAGGQQLTMAVNPALFLPGDNQLNLRLIGHYTRDCEDPFHSSLWANVSNTRSALDLTIQRLPLGPNLARLPSPFFDKADNLPLNLPFVFASAPSNGELEAAASVASWFGRLASYRGFAFKPSYGRIPRGNAIVFLRPGMRVGSYVPTITGPSAMVIRNPFDGFGELLLVMGRDERELKLAAAALATGRGTIGGAGASFDGVRIPTYARYAAPRWLRSDRSVRLGEIVDPRSLQGVGLPPGPLTAAFRTAPDLFFWPRGGASLDLRYRYPSAPWLDRRSSGLDISINNQYLRTLPLAGAAWWKALIGGEDGATSSRSSAKVELPNYNLFGQNELIFDYNLILANKKKCEGTLPENVHVAIDPDSTIDLTHAYHAQRMPSLATFANAGYPFTISPDLAETIVVIAAAPDAATVEAFLTMMGRFGDSTGAATTAITVTQATDSGRLAGRDILVIGMPRTVATGSLFAGAPVRIEGGRLRVTERRPLDRVFGLVSPYGDSDVDETNAFLTTADRFDGFVSFRSPYDDARTVVAMLSTDSLDLPELAQGLADQKINAQVQGDLSVTSGEGMRSFAVGQTYWSGALPVWMRIAWWFSERPLLMALSGLLVALLLAGPLYLVLIRQQRRRLGSEDAA
;
A
#
# COMPACT_ATOMS: atom_id res chain seq x y z
N SER A 1 2.01 -43.36 52.11
CA SER A 1 1.16 -44.04 51.12
C SER A 1 0.87 -45.43 51.66
N ASN A 2 -0.36 -45.93 51.50
CA ASN A 2 -0.81 -47.16 52.16
C ASN A 2 -0.78 -48.39 51.22
N THR A 3 -0.03 -48.30 50.11
CA THR A 3 0.14 -49.37 49.11
C THR A 3 1.58 -49.38 48.61
N GLU A 4 2.09 -50.54 48.22
CA GLU A 4 3.50 -50.73 47.80
C GLU A 4 3.67 -51.07 46.32
N GLY A 5 2.59 -51.45 45.62
CA GLY A 5 2.63 -51.91 44.23
C GLY A 5 3.36 -50.96 43.27
N SER A 6 4.29 -51.50 42.48
CA SER A 6 5.26 -50.75 41.64
C SER A 6 4.63 -49.92 40.52
N LEU A 7 3.41 -50.27 40.10
CA LEU A 7 2.57 -49.55 39.15
C LEU A 7 1.30 -49.05 39.84
N ILE A 8 0.79 -47.92 39.38
CA ILE A 8 -0.45 -47.29 39.85
C ILE A 8 -1.36 -47.11 38.64
N ALA A 9 -2.48 -47.83 38.60
CA ALA A 9 -3.56 -47.57 37.64
C ALA A 9 -4.51 -46.52 38.21
N ILE A 10 -4.96 -45.57 37.39
CA ILE A 10 -5.77 -44.43 37.83
C ILE A 10 -7.03 -44.33 36.98
N PHE A 11 -8.19 -44.26 37.64
CA PHE A 11 -9.51 -44.08 37.04
C PHE A 11 -10.33 -43.12 37.92
N ASP A 12 -11.05 -42.20 37.27
CA ASP A 12 -12.14 -41.46 37.91
C ASP A 12 -13.28 -42.40 38.31
N CYS A 13 -14.08 -42.02 39.32
CA CYS A 13 -15.20 -42.84 39.81
C CYS A 13 -16.34 -43.06 38.80
N ASP A 14 -16.34 -42.33 37.68
CA ASP A 14 -17.28 -42.50 36.57
C ASP A 14 -16.69 -43.25 35.37
N HIS A 15 -15.41 -43.66 35.40
CA HIS A 15 -14.73 -44.39 34.33
C HIS A 15 -14.59 -45.88 34.67
N VAL A 16 -15.22 -46.74 33.87
CA VAL A 16 -15.19 -48.20 34.04
C VAL A 16 -14.19 -48.84 33.06
N PRO A 17 -13.14 -49.53 33.55
CA PRO A 17 -12.17 -50.20 32.69
C PRO A 17 -12.68 -51.52 32.12
N THR A 18 -12.23 -51.83 30.91
CA THR A 18 -12.35 -53.16 30.29
C THR A 18 -11.41 -54.16 30.97
N ARG A 19 -11.74 -55.47 30.92
CA ARG A 19 -10.84 -56.52 31.47
C ARG A 19 -9.46 -56.55 30.78
N ALA A 20 -9.37 -56.09 29.53
CA ALA A 20 -8.12 -55.96 28.77
C ALA A 20 -7.19 -54.82 29.23
N PHE A 21 -7.66 -53.85 30.04
CA PHE A 21 -6.90 -52.63 30.33
C PHE A 21 -5.45 -52.90 30.80
N LEU A 22 -5.27 -53.75 31.81
CA LEU A 22 -3.93 -54.09 32.33
C LEU A 22 -3.11 -54.92 31.33
N GLN A 23 -3.74 -55.85 30.61
CA GLN A 23 -3.09 -56.71 29.63
C GLN A 23 -2.46 -55.89 28.49
N MET A 24 -3.16 -54.85 28.03
CA MET A 24 -2.73 -54.01 26.90
C MET A 24 -1.76 -52.88 27.28
N THR A 25 -1.65 -52.53 28.57
CA THR A 25 -0.86 -51.36 29.04
C THR A 25 0.40 -51.73 29.80
N VAL A 26 0.37 -52.75 30.68
CA VAL A 26 1.48 -53.09 31.58
C VAL A 26 2.74 -53.53 30.82
N GLY A 27 2.59 -54.26 29.71
CA GLY A 27 3.71 -54.76 28.91
C GLY A 27 4.63 -53.66 28.36
N TRP A 28 4.09 -52.48 28.02
CA TRP A 28 4.89 -51.34 27.56
C TRP A 28 5.80 -50.78 28.67
N VAL A 29 5.27 -50.70 29.90
CA VAL A 29 6.01 -50.22 31.09
C VAL A 29 7.05 -51.24 31.58
N GLN A 30 6.92 -52.50 31.17
CA GLN A 30 7.95 -53.54 31.34
C GLN A 30 9.02 -53.48 30.24
N ARG A 31 8.62 -53.26 28.97
CA ARG A 31 9.53 -53.18 27.81
C ARG A 31 10.49 -51.99 27.92
N ASP A 32 9.98 -50.79 28.20
CA ASP A 32 10.81 -49.60 28.40
C ASP A 32 10.90 -49.25 29.90
N LYS A 33 12.12 -49.26 30.43
CA LYS A 33 12.43 -48.89 31.81
C LYS A 33 12.29 -47.39 32.08
N LYS A 34 12.37 -46.53 31.06
CA LYS A 34 12.18 -45.08 31.14
C LYS A 34 10.74 -44.63 30.91
N LEU A 35 9.84 -45.52 30.53
CA LEU A 35 8.43 -45.18 30.40
C LEU A 35 7.82 -45.00 31.79
N ALA A 36 7.40 -43.77 32.13
CA ALA A 36 6.73 -43.46 33.40
C ALA A 36 5.22 -43.54 33.31
N LEU A 37 4.64 -43.23 32.15
CA LEU A 37 3.19 -43.06 31.94
C LEU A 37 2.75 -43.81 30.68
N VAL A 38 1.64 -44.55 30.77
CA VAL A 38 0.84 -44.99 29.62
C VAL A 38 -0.58 -44.44 29.78
N GLN A 39 -1.01 -43.60 28.86
CA GLN A 39 -2.35 -43.01 28.80
C GLN A 39 -3.18 -43.71 27.72
N THR A 40 -4.46 -44.00 28.00
CA THR A 40 -5.45 -44.47 27.01
C THR A 40 -6.49 -43.36 26.74
N PRO A 41 -7.40 -43.49 25.75
CA PRO A 41 -8.42 -42.49 25.48
C PRO A 41 -9.39 -42.36 26.66
N HIS A 42 -9.95 -41.17 26.89
CA HIS A 42 -11.24 -41.07 27.59
C HIS A 42 -12.35 -41.26 26.56
N HIS A 43 -12.90 -42.48 26.50
CA HIS A 43 -14.15 -42.69 25.78
C HIS A 43 -15.34 -42.33 26.68
N PHE A 44 -16.36 -41.69 26.13
CA PHE A 44 -17.61 -41.41 26.84
C PHE A 44 -18.76 -42.15 26.16
N TYR A 45 -19.49 -42.96 26.93
CA TYR A 45 -20.62 -43.76 26.40
C TYR A 45 -21.97 -43.03 26.49
N SER A 46 -22.03 -41.89 27.21
CA SER A 46 -23.09 -40.90 27.05
C SER A 46 -22.67 -39.81 26.06
N PRO A 47 -23.61 -39.29 25.23
CA PRO A 47 -23.34 -38.15 24.37
C PRO A 47 -23.12 -36.87 25.19
N ASP A 48 -22.22 -36.02 24.73
CA ASP A 48 -22.00 -34.68 25.32
C ASP A 48 -23.22 -33.76 25.10
N PRO A 49 -23.36 -32.63 25.83
CA PRO A 49 -24.51 -31.74 25.68
C PRO A 49 -24.70 -31.15 24.27
N VAL A 50 -23.63 -31.01 23.47
CA VAL A 50 -23.71 -30.55 22.07
C VAL A 50 -24.29 -31.66 21.20
N GLN A 51 -23.71 -32.87 21.26
CA GLN A 51 -24.22 -34.05 20.55
C GLN A 51 -25.68 -34.34 20.88
N ARG A 52 -26.05 -34.25 22.16
CA ARG A 52 -27.41 -34.50 22.64
C ARG A 52 -28.39 -33.42 22.19
N ASN A 53 -28.11 -32.15 22.51
CA ASN A 53 -29.08 -31.07 22.30
C ASN A 53 -29.24 -30.73 20.80
N LEU A 54 -28.24 -31.04 19.98
CA LEU A 54 -28.27 -30.90 18.51
C LEU A 54 -28.55 -32.22 17.77
N GLY A 55 -29.19 -33.22 18.42
CA GLY A 55 -29.47 -34.56 17.87
C GLY A 55 -30.30 -34.64 16.57
N SER A 56 -30.60 -33.52 15.91
CA SER A 56 -30.93 -33.48 14.47
C SER A 56 -29.72 -33.78 13.56
N VAL A 57 -28.50 -33.51 14.02
CA VAL A 57 -27.25 -33.81 13.32
C VAL A 57 -26.79 -35.20 13.76
N ARG A 58 -26.90 -36.18 12.86
CA ARG A 58 -26.40 -37.54 13.11
C ARG A 58 -24.89 -37.61 12.94
N ASP A 59 -24.27 -38.59 13.59
CA ASP A 59 -22.87 -39.00 13.42
C ASP A 59 -21.86 -37.88 13.74
N LEU A 60 -22.19 -37.00 14.69
CA LEU A 60 -21.34 -35.91 15.17
C LEU A 60 -20.32 -36.47 16.19
N PRO A 61 -18.99 -36.38 15.94
CA PRO A 61 -17.96 -36.75 16.92
C PRO A 61 -18.10 -35.93 18.20
N GLY A 62 -17.72 -36.50 19.33
CA GLY A 62 -17.71 -35.78 20.61
C GLY A 62 -16.58 -34.75 20.66
N GLU A 63 -16.70 -33.78 21.56
CA GLU A 63 -15.66 -32.76 21.75
C GLU A 63 -14.25 -33.37 21.94
N GLY A 64 -14.16 -34.44 22.73
CA GLY A 64 -12.89 -35.10 23.07
C GLY A 64 -12.27 -35.93 21.95
N ASP A 65 -13.02 -36.33 20.91
CA ASP A 65 -12.52 -37.26 19.87
C ASP A 65 -11.32 -36.67 19.10
N LEU A 66 -11.29 -35.36 18.85
CA LEU A 66 -10.14 -34.70 18.24
C LEU A 66 -8.87 -34.76 19.10
N PHE A 67 -9.02 -34.63 20.43
CA PHE A 67 -7.88 -34.63 21.35
C PHE A 67 -7.32 -36.03 21.53
N TYR A 68 -8.17 -37.01 21.82
CA TYR A 68 -7.79 -38.41 22.01
C TYR A 68 -7.55 -39.18 20.71
N GLY A 69 -8.07 -38.69 19.59
CA GLY A 69 -7.75 -39.15 18.24
C GLY A 69 -6.44 -38.55 17.74
N ALA A 70 -6.52 -37.61 16.81
CA ALA A 70 -5.34 -37.04 16.12
C ALA A 70 -4.29 -36.41 17.07
N VAL A 71 -4.69 -35.63 18.08
CA VAL A 71 -3.73 -34.78 18.83
C VAL A 71 -2.84 -35.59 19.77
N GLN A 72 -3.38 -36.46 20.63
CA GLN A 72 -2.56 -37.28 21.54
C GLN A 72 -1.65 -38.25 20.77
N ARG A 73 -2.10 -38.81 19.63
CA ARG A 73 -1.24 -39.60 18.72
C ARG A 73 -0.11 -38.74 18.10
N GLY A 74 -0.40 -37.49 17.77
CA GLY A 74 0.60 -36.51 17.30
C GLY A 74 1.60 -36.07 18.37
N ASN A 75 1.20 -36.04 19.64
CA ASN A 75 2.09 -35.75 20.77
C ASN A 75 2.98 -36.96 21.12
N ASP A 76 2.44 -38.19 21.03
CA ASP A 76 3.21 -39.42 21.28
C ASP A 76 4.43 -39.55 20.34
N LEU A 77 4.28 -39.17 19.07
CA LEU A 77 5.35 -39.11 18.07
C LEU A 77 6.62 -38.37 18.56
N TRP A 78 6.43 -37.41 19.49
CA TRP A 78 7.48 -36.56 20.05
C TRP A 78 7.78 -36.85 21.53
N ASP A 79 7.35 -38.01 22.05
CA ASP A 79 7.42 -38.38 23.46
C ASP A 79 6.81 -37.31 24.37
N ALA A 80 5.61 -36.81 24.00
CA ALA A 80 4.92 -35.68 24.65
C ALA A 80 3.48 -36.01 25.08
N ALA A 81 3.16 -37.29 25.30
CA ALA A 81 1.82 -37.75 25.67
C ALA A 81 1.38 -37.22 27.05
N PHE A 82 0.22 -36.57 27.12
CA PHE A 82 -0.29 -35.98 28.36
C PHE A 82 -0.94 -37.02 29.26
N PHE A 83 -0.73 -36.92 30.58
CA PHE A 83 -1.60 -37.54 31.58
C PHE A 83 -2.88 -36.70 31.69
N CYS A 84 -4.03 -37.37 31.68
CA CYS A 84 -5.37 -36.76 31.68
C CYS A 84 -6.18 -37.13 32.93
N GLY A 85 -5.54 -37.38 34.07
CA GLY A 85 -6.17 -37.64 35.37
C GLY A 85 -6.73 -39.05 35.55
N SER A 86 -7.26 -39.65 34.48
CA SER A 86 -7.93 -40.95 34.46
C SER A 86 -7.51 -41.77 33.24
N CYS A 87 -7.75 -43.09 33.28
CA CYS A 87 -7.46 -44.06 32.23
C CYS A 87 -5.95 -44.18 31.90
N ALA A 88 -5.12 -44.29 32.93
CA ALA A 88 -3.67 -44.37 32.78
C ALA A 88 -3.00 -45.34 33.76
N ILE A 89 -1.79 -45.80 33.42
CA ILE A 89 -0.84 -46.43 34.35
C ILE A 89 0.36 -45.51 34.54
N ILE A 90 0.77 -45.31 35.80
CA ILE A 90 1.99 -44.57 36.16
C ILE A 90 2.94 -45.48 36.96
N ARG A 91 4.24 -45.42 36.66
CA ARG A 91 5.31 -46.08 37.42
C ARG A 91 5.54 -45.34 38.74
N ARG A 92 5.43 -46.04 39.88
CA ARG A 92 5.57 -45.43 41.22
C ARG A 92 6.93 -44.77 41.43
N ALA A 93 8.02 -45.39 40.95
CA ALA A 93 9.37 -44.83 41.05
C ALA A 93 9.48 -43.45 40.39
N ALA A 94 8.89 -43.27 39.20
CA ALA A 94 8.94 -42.00 38.48
C ALA A 94 8.16 -40.88 39.21
N LEU A 95 7.05 -41.23 39.88
CA LEU A 95 6.34 -40.30 40.78
C LEU A 95 7.13 -40.01 42.06
N ALA A 96 7.98 -40.92 42.55
CA ALA A 96 8.85 -40.64 43.69
C ALA A 96 9.89 -39.58 43.33
N ASP A 97 10.49 -39.67 42.13
CA ASP A 97 11.43 -38.66 41.60
C ASP A 97 10.82 -37.26 41.48
N THR A 98 9.51 -37.15 41.21
CA THR A 98 8.78 -35.86 41.16
C THR A 98 8.19 -35.42 42.51
N ASN A 99 8.53 -36.12 43.60
CA ASN A 99 7.97 -35.91 44.95
C ASN A 99 6.42 -36.04 45.01
N GLY A 100 5.87 -36.96 44.22
CA GLY A 100 4.43 -37.21 44.07
C GLY A 100 3.82 -36.53 42.84
N PHE A 101 2.51 -36.31 42.92
CA PHE A 101 1.75 -35.52 41.94
C PHE A 101 1.97 -34.01 42.18
N ALA A 102 1.90 -33.22 41.11
CA ALA A 102 1.87 -31.75 41.21
C ALA A 102 0.60 -31.27 41.94
N PHE A 103 0.65 -30.10 42.59
CA PHE A 103 -0.47 -29.55 43.36
C PHE A 103 -0.63 -28.02 43.26
N GLU A 104 0.26 -27.35 42.52
CA GLU A 104 0.33 -25.89 42.36
C GLU A 104 -0.67 -25.36 41.32
N THR A 105 -1.38 -26.26 40.64
CA THR A 105 -2.23 -25.99 39.47
C THR A 105 -3.49 -26.86 39.50
N VAL A 106 -4.65 -26.34 39.08
CA VAL A 106 -5.95 -27.07 39.08
C VAL A 106 -6.11 -28.11 37.94
N THR A 107 -4.98 -28.51 37.35
CA THR A 107 -4.78 -29.61 36.39
C THR A 107 -3.46 -30.29 36.79
N GLU A 108 -3.50 -30.92 37.97
CA GLU A 108 -2.43 -31.69 38.58
C GLU A 108 -1.90 -32.80 37.65
N ASP A 109 -2.76 -33.33 36.81
CA ASP A 109 -2.50 -34.39 35.84
C ASP A 109 -1.48 -33.98 34.78
N ALA A 110 -1.80 -32.97 33.97
CA ALA A 110 -0.96 -32.47 32.90
C ALA A 110 0.37 -31.89 33.43
N HIS A 111 0.33 -31.27 34.61
CA HIS A 111 1.53 -30.76 35.28
C HIS A 111 2.41 -31.88 35.84
N THR A 112 1.84 -33.00 36.31
CA THR A 112 2.62 -34.18 36.71
C THR A 112 3.31 -34.82 35.51
N ALA A 113 2.64 -34.99 34.37
CA ALA A 113 3.28 -35.46 33.14
C ALA A 113 4.45 -34.56 32.71
N LEU A 114 4.24 -33.24 32.74
CA LEU A 114 5.27 -32.25 32.44
C LEU A 114 6.50 -32.37 33.37
N ARG A 115 6.29 -32.61 34.68
CA ARG A 115 7.39 -32.84 35.64
C ARG A 115 8.14 -34.15 35.37
N LEU A 116 7.43 -35.24 35.10
CA LEU A 116 8.04 -36.52 34.73
C LEU A 116 8.98 -36.35 33.53
N GLN A 117 8.54 -35.65 32.48
CA GLN A 117 9.36 -35.38 31.30
C GLN A 117 10.55 -34.47 31.58
N ARG A 118 10.40 -33.43 32.41
CA ARG A 118 11.52 -32.58 32.83
C ARG A 118 12.62 -33.37 33.57
N MET A 119 12.25 -34.45 34.25
CA MET A 119 13.17 -35.39 34.92
C MET A 119 13.73 -36.47 33.97
N GLY A 120 13.39 -36.45 32.69
CA GLY A 120 13.92 -37.38 31.68
C GLY A 120 13.20 -38.74 31.61
N TRP A 121 11.98 -38.83 32.16
CA TRP A 121 11.08 -39.95 31.97
C TRP A 121 10.22 -39.78 30.70
N SER A 122 10.01 -40.88 29.98
CA SER A 122 9.18 -40.93 28.78
C SER A 122 7.71 -41.22 29.09
N THR A 123 6.82 -40.90 28.15
CA THR A 123 5.36 -41.03 28.30
C THR A 123 4.73 -41.50 27.00
N ALA A 124 3.83 -42.49 27.04
CA ALA A 124 3.21 -43.06 25.83
C ALA A 124 1.68 -42.95 25.81
N TYR A 125 1.12 -42.89 24.60
CA TYR A 125 -0.31 -42.91 24.35
C TYR A 125 -0.74 -44.15 23.54
N LEU A 126 -1.64 -44.96 24.12
CA LEU A 126 -2.22 -46.12 23.45
C LEU A 126 -3.64 -45.77 22.99
N GLY A 127 -3.84 -45.59 21.68
CA GLY A 127 -5.11 -45.13 21.09
C GLY A 127 -6.25 -46.15 21.04
N ILE A 128 -6.37 -47.05 22.02
CA ILE A 128 -7.37 -48.12 22.11
C ILE A 128 -8.32 -47.83 23.29
N ARG A 129 -9.63 -47.93 23.11
CA ARG A 129 -10.65 -47.49 24.09
C ARG A 129 -10.86 -48.48 25.24
N LEU A 130 -9.83 -48.63 26.07
CA LEU A 130 -9.77 -49.63 27.15
C LEU A 130 -10.56 -49.28 28.42
N SER A 131 -11.24 -48.14 28.46
CA SER A 131 -12.13 -47.69 29.55
C SER A 131 -13.14 -46.67 29.01
N ALA A 132 -14.32 -46.60 29.60
CA ALA A 132 -15.34 -45.62 29.21
C ALA A 132 -16.02 -44.98 30.43
N GLY A 133 -16.35 -43.69 30.32
CA GLY A 133 -16.99 -42.92 31.38
C GLY A 133 -18.21 -42.10 30.96
N LEU A 134 -18.69 -41.27 31.89
CA LEU A 134 -19.87 -40.43 31.71
C LEU A 134 -19.53 -39.00 31.26
N ALA A 135 -20.03 -38.61 30.09
CA ALA A 135 -20.09 -37.22 29.67
C ALA A 135 -21.03 -36.40 30.60
N THR A 136 -20.71 -35.12 30.77
CA THR A 136 -21.43 -34.19 31.65
C THR A 136 -22.91 -34.04 31.28
N GLU A 137 -23.81 -34.26 32.26
CA GLU A 137 -25.26 -34.27 32.05
C GLU A 137 -25.88 -32.97 31.55
N ARG A 138 -25.22 -31.81 31.74
CA ARG A 138 -25.77 -30.48 31.46
C ARG A 138 -24.69 -29.54 30.91
N LEU A 139 -25.09 -28.60 30.06
CA LEU A 139 -24.21 -27.62 29.43
C LEU A 139 -23.46 -26.76 30.47
N VAL A 140 -24.13 -26.35 31.55
CA VAL A 140 -23.50 -25.60 32.66
C VAL A 140 -22.41 -26.40 33.38
N LEU A 141 -22.59 -27.72 33.53
CA LEU A 141 -21.58 -28.61 34.13
C LEU A 141 -20.39 -28.82 33.18
N HIS A 142 -20.67 -28.95 31.89
CA HIS A 142 -19.67 -29.04 30.82
C HIS A 142 -18.76 -27.79 30.81
N ILE A 143 -19.38 -26.59 30.77
CA ILE A 143 -18.68 -25.31 30.87
C ILE A 143 -17.87 -25.23 32.18
N GLY A 144 -18.44 -25.65 33.31
CA GLY A 144 -17.74 -25.72 34.59
C GLY A 144 -16.47 -26.56 34.56
N GLN A 145 -16.48 -27.72 33.89
CA GLN A 145 -15.29 -28.55 33.69
C GLN A 145 -14.25 -27.85 32.81
N ARG A 146 -14.66 -27.26 31.68
CA ARG A 146 -13.75 -26.54 30.75
C ARG A 146 -13.14 -25.28 31.37
N ILE A 147 -13.85 -24.60 32.28
CA ILE A 147 -13.32 -23.49 33.08
C ILE A 147 -12.14 -23.94 33.97
N ARG A 148 -12.20 -25.14 34.57
CA ARG A 148 -11.08 -25.70 35.35
C ARG A 148 -9.87 -25.96 34.48
N TRP A 149 -10.06 -26.63 33.33
CA TRP A 149 -8.96 -26.95 32.40
C TRP A 149 -8.30 -25.68 31.84
N ALA A 150 -9.08 -24.69 31.42
CA ALA A 150 -8.55 -23.42 30.92
C ALA A 150 -7.74 -22.66 31.98
N ARG A 151 -8.20 -22.67 33.24
CA ARG A 151 -7.44 -22.14 34.38
C ARG A 151 -6.14 -22.92 34.56
N GLY A 152 -6.21 -24.24 34.75
CA GLY A 152 -5.04 -25.08 35.06
C GLY A 152 -3.94 -24.98 34.00
N MET A 153 -4.29 -25.12 32.71
CA MET A 153 -3.33 -24.97 31.61
C MET A 153 -2.72 -23.56 31.53
N THR A 154 -3.50 -22.52 31.84
CA THR A 154 -2.97 -21.14 31.95
C THR A 154 -2.09 -20.94 33.19
N GLN A 155 -2.33 -21.66 34.30
CA GLN A 155 -1.43 -21.68 35.45
C GLN A 155 -0.09 -22.35 35.07
N ILE A 156 -0.11 -23.52 34.44
CA ILE A 156 1.13 -24.22 34.01
C ILE A 156 1.95 -23.33 33.07
N LEU A 157 1.31 -22.68 32.11
CA LEU A 157 1.94 -21.74 31.17
C LEU A 157 2.68 -20.57 31.86
N ARG A 158 2.18 -20.13 33.03
CA ARG A 158 2.71 -18.96 33.77
C ARG A 158 3.60 -19.30 34.95
N ILE A 159 3.43 -20.47 35.57
CA ILE A 159 4.20 -20.93 36.74
C ILE A 159 5.41 -21.76 36.29
N ASP A 160 5.21 -22.80 35.48
CA ASP A 160 6.27 -23.74 35.10
C ASP A 160 6.85 -23.47 33.68
N ASN A 161 6.04 -22.88 32.79
CA ASN A 161 6.46 -22.37 31.48
C ASN A 161 7.24 -23.39 30.62
N PRO A 162 6.56 -24.21 29.80
CA PRO A 162 7.22 -25.28 29.04
C PRO A 162 8.25 -24.74 28.04
N LEU A 163 8.01 -23.57 27.44
CA LEU A 163 8.85 -23.02 26.37
C LEU A 163 10.27 -22.69 26.84
N PHE A 164 10.42 -22.09 28.02
CA PHE A 164 11.73 -21.62 28.52
C PHE A 164 12.30 -22.42 29.69
N GLY A 165 11.51 -23.25 30.39
CA GLY A 165 12.02 -24.09 31.48
C GLY A 165 13.06 -25.13 31.03
N ARG A 166 13.83 -25.70 31.98
CA ARG A 166 14.83 -26.75 31.71
C ARG A 166 14.17 -28.15 31.64
N GLY A 167 14.92 -29.15 31.18
CA GLY A 167 14.51 -30.56 31.16
C GLY A 167 13.82 -31.06 29.87
N LEU A 168 13.08 -30.21 29.14
CA LEU A 168 12.38 -30.62 27.92
C LEU A 168 13.20 -30.50 26.64
N SER A 169 13.03 -31.46 25.72
CA SER A 169 13.42 -31.35 24.31
C SER A 169 12.62 -30.27 23.56
N LEU A 170 13.13 -29.78 22.43
CA LEU A 170 12.48 -28.71 21.66
C LEU A 170 11.06 -29.12 21.18
N GLN A 171 10.87 -30.39 20.87
CA GLN A 171 9.61 -30.94 20.37
C GLN A 171 8.56 -31.05 21.49
N GLN A 172 8.96 -31.56 22.67
CA GLN A 172 8.10 -31.58 23.86
C GLN A 172 7.67 -30.15 24.26
N ARG A 173 8.58 -29.16 24.20
CA ARG A 173 8.24 -27.74 24.44
C ARG A 173 7.08 -27.27 23.55
N PHE A 174 7.10 -27.61 22.26
CA PHE A 174 6.04 -27.23 21.33
C PHE A 174 4.73 -27.99 21.58
N CYS A 175 4.76 -29.28 21.92
CA CYS A 175 3.56 -30.03 22.31
C CYS A 175 2.88 -29.45 23.56
N TYR A 176 3.63 -29.19 24.62
CA TYR A 176 3.11 -28.55 25.84
C TYR A 176 2.63 -27.12 25.60
N LEU A 177 3.40 -26.32 24.83
CA LEU A 177 2.99 -24.96 24.48
C LEU A 177 1.70 -24.96 23.64
N ASN A 178 1.55 -25.87 22.68
CA ASN A 178 0.34 -26.00 21.86
C ASN A 178 -0.90 -26.28 22.71
N ALA A 179 -0.83 -27.22 23.66
CA ALA A 179 -1.94 -27.50 24.57
C ALA A 179 -2.32 -26.28 25.45
N MET A 180 -1.33 -25.51 25.91
CA MET A 180 -1.58 -24.33 26.75
C MET A 180 -2.07 -23.11 25.94
N LEU A 181 -1.57 -22.95 24.71
CA LEU A 181 -2.03 -21.94 23.76
C LEU A 181 -3.45 -22.22 23.25
N HIS A 182 -3.84 -23.50 23.10
CA HIS A 182 -5.20 -23.88 22.73
C HIS A 182 -6.22 -23.25 23.70
N PHE A 183 -6.03 -23.36 25.01
CA PHE A 183 -6.93 -22.74 26.00
C PHE A 183 -6.94 -21.20 26.00
N GLN A 184 -6.08 -20.53 25.21
CA GLN A 184 -6.17 -19.08 24.98
C GLN A 184 -7.16 -18.72 23.85
N PHE A 185 -7.79 -19.70 23.18
CA PHE A 185 -8.79 -19.48 22.11
C PHE A 185 -9.92 -18.46 22.44
N PRO A 186 -10.40 -18.27 23.70
CA PRO A 186 -11.47 -17.32 23.97
C PRO A 186 -11.18 -15.88 23.51
N LEU A 187 -9.90 -15.49 23.52
CA LEU A 187 -9.46 -14.15 23.12
C LEU A 187 -9.62 -13.90 21.61
N PRO A 188 -8.96 -14.66 20.70
CA PRO A 188 -9.19 -14.49 19.26
C PRO A 188 -10.62 -14.83 18.86
N ARG A 189 -11.29 -15.80 19.52
CA ARG A 189 -12.68 -16.16 19.19
C ARG A 189 -13.64 -14.99 19.41
N ILE A 190 -13.55 -14.28 20.55
CA ILE A 190 -14.37 -13.08 20.80
C ILE A 190 -13.97 -11.92 19.86
N ALA A 191 -12.68 -11.77 19.56
CA ALA A 191 -12.21 -10.73 18.63
C ALA A 191 -12.75 -10.94 17.20
N PHE A 192 -12.69 -12.16 16.65
CA PHE A 192 -13.22 -12.46 15.31
C PHE A 192 -14.75 -12.37 15.21
N LEU A 193 -15.47 -12.60 16.32
CA LEU A 193 -16.93 -12.43 16.38
C LEU A 193 -17.35 -10.96 16.43
N THR A 194 -16.48 -10.06 16.92
CA THR A 194 -16.77 -8.63 17.11
C THR A 194 -16.03 -7.70 16.15
N SER A 195 -15.01 -8.15 15.41
CA SER A 195 -14.21 -7.30 14.53
C SER A 195 -14.99 -6.53 13.44
N PRO A 196 -16.08 -7.04 12.82
CA PRO A 196 -16.87 -6.23 11.88
C PRO A 196 -17.52 -5.00 12.51
N LEU A 197 -17.72 -4.99 13.83
CA LEU A 197 -18.38 -3.89 14.55
C LEU A 197 -17.56 -2.59 14.50
N ALA A 198 -16.23 -2.67 14.34
CA ALA A 198 -15.41 -1.47 14.16
C ALA A 198 -15.80 -0.71 12.89
N TYR A 199 -15.87 -1.39 11.74
CA TYR A 199 -16.30 -0.76 10.50
C TYR A 199 -17.81 -0.43 10.53
N LEU A 200 -18.64 -1.41 10.90
CA LEU A 200 -20.09 -1.27 10.86
C LEU A 200 -20.61 -0.18 11.83
N ILE A 201 -20.13 -0.15 13.07
CA ILE A 201 -20.59 0.82 14.09
C ILE A 201 -19.74 2.09 14.10
N LEU A 202 -18.40 2.00 14.10
CA LEU A 202 -17.54 3.19 14.22
C LEU A 202 -17.14 3.80 12.86
N GLY A 203 -17.13 3.02 11.79
CA GLY A 203 -16.59 3.41 10.47
C GLY A 203 -15.10 3.10 10.28
N GLU A 204 -14.47 2.48 11.29
CA GLU A 204 -13.02 2.30 11.35
C GLU A 204 -12.52 1.03 10.65
N ASN A 205 -11.46 1.17 9.86
CA ASN A 205 -10.84 0.07 9.13
C ASN A 205 -9.72 -0.58 9.95
N ILE A 206 -9.97 -1.77 10.52
CA ILE A 206 -8.96 -2.56 11.24
C ILE A 206 -7.78 -2.97 10.33
N ILE A 207 -8.04 -3.14 9.02
CA ILE A 207 -7.05 -3.58 8.03
C ILE A 207 -6.91 -2.51 6.95
N HIS A 208 -5.72 -1.92 6.82
CA HIS A 208 -5.42 -0.91 5.81
C HIS A 208 -5.10 -1.55 4.44
N ALA A 209 -6.12 -2.16 3.82
CA ALA A 209 -6.06 -2.75 2.49
C ALA A 209 -7.42 -2.66 1.79
N SER A 210 -7.45 -2.63 0.45
CA SER A 210 -8.70 -2.69 -0.29
C SER A 210 -9.37 -4.06 -0.15
N ALA A 211 -10.71 -4.09 -0.18
CA ALA A 211 -11.47 -5.34 -0.02
C ALA A 211 -11.07 -6.42 -1.03
N GLY A 212 -10.74 -6.04 -2.28
CA GLY A 212 -10.23 -6.96 -3.31
C GLY A 212 -8.88 -7.59 -2.95
N MET A 213 -7.95 -6.84 -2.35
CA MET A 213 -6.69 -7.41 -1.84
C MET A 213 -6.95 -8.34 -0.66
N ILE A 214 -7.81 -7.94 0.29
CA ILE A 214 -8.15 -8.80 1.44
C ILE A 214 -8.77 -10.11 0.94
N PHE A 215 -9.70 -10.07 -0.01
CA PHE A 215 -10.31 -11.26 -0.60
C PHE A 215 -9.27 -12.18 -1.28
N ALA A 216 -8.37 -11.63 -2.09
CA ALA A 216 -7.36 -12.41 -2.82
C ALA A 216 -6.45 -13.23 -1.88
N TYR A 217 -5.98 -12.63 -0.78
CA TYR A 217 -5.16 -13.34 0.21
C TYR A 217 -5.99 -14.21 1.17
N ALA A 218 -7.11 -13.71 1.69
CA ALA A 218 -7.90 -14.40 2.71
C ALA A 218 -8.64 -15.63 2.14
N ALA A 219 -9.19 -15.56 0.92
CA ALA A 219 -9.88 -16.71 0.31
C ALA A 219 -8.91 -17.87 0.05
N ALA A 220 -7.72 -17.57 -0.48
CA ALA A 220 -6.66 -18.57 -0.69
C ALA A 220 -6.17 -19.17 0.64
N HIS A 221 -5.94 -18.33 1.66
CA HIS A 221 -5.54 -18.78 2.99
C HIS A 221 -6.60 -19.68 3.65
N LEU A 222 -7.87 -19.25 3.66
CA LEU A 222 -8.98 -20.01 4.26
C LEU A 222 -9.21 -21.35 3.55
N TYR A 223 -9.10 -21.38 2.22
CA TYR A 223 -9.16 -22.63 1.45
C TYR A 223 -8.02 -23.60 1.88
N CYS A 224 -6.77 -23.11 1.90
CA CYS A 224 -5.62 -23.93 2.29
C CYS A 224 -5.73 -24.42 3.73
N ALA A 225 -6.19 -23.59 4.65
CA ALA A 225 -6.41 -23.93 6.06
C ALA A 225 -7.49 -25.02 6.22
N GLN A 226 -8.64 -24.88 5.54
CA GLN A 226 -9.74 -25.86 5.61
C GLN A 226 -9.36 -27.20 4.96
N VAL A 227 -8.67 -27.20 3.82
CA VAL A 227 -8.18 -28.43 3.17
C VAL A 227 -7.12 -29.13 4.02
N SER A 228 -6.19 -28.38 4.62
CA SER A 228 -5.17 -28.94 5.51
C SER A 228 -5.79 -29.49 6.80
N GLY A 229 -6.70 -28.75 7.42
CA GLY A 229 -7.45 -29.18 8.60
C GLY A 229 -8.23 -30.47 8.35
N GLY A 230 -9.00 -30.54 7.26
CA GLY A 230 -9.77 -31.74 6.91
C GLY A 230 -8.90 -32.98 6.65
N ARG A 231 -7.66 -32.80 6.14
CA ARG A 231 -6.70 -33.91 5.96
C ARG A 231 -6.02 -34.33 7.26
N LEU A 232 -5.75 -33.40 8.18
CA LEU A 232 -5.08 -33.69 9.46
C LEU A 232 -6.04 -34.22 10.54
N GLN A 233 -7.32 -33.80 10.51
CA GLN A 233 -8.33 -34.16 11.51
C GLN A 233 -9.20 -35.36 11.09
N GLY A 234 -9.28 -35.66 9.78
CA GLY A 234 -10.02 -36.81 9.26
C GLY A 234 -11.50 -36.79 9.67
N GLY A 235 -11.93 -37.85 10.36
CA GLY A 235 -13.26 -37.93 10.96
C GLY A 235 -13.36 -37.44 12.40
N ASP A 236 -12.23 -37.21 13.09
CA ASP A 236 -12.19 -36.88 14.53
C ASP A 236 -12.77 -35.47 14.83
N ARG A 237 -12.91 -34.61 13.80
CA ARG A 237 -13.61 -33.33 13.86
C ARG A 237 -14.21 -32.94 12.51
N ARG A 238 -15.47 -32.49 12.50
CA ARG A 238 -16.13 -31.95 11.30
C ARG A 238 -15.77 -30.47 11.08
N PRO A 239 -15.62 -29.99 9.82
CA PRO A 239 -15.36 -28.57 9.51
C PRO A 239 -16.40 -27.62 10.12
N PHE A 240 -15.98 -26.44 10.56
CA PHE A 240 -16.79 -25.41 11.26
C PHE A 240 -17.36 -25.79 12.64
N TRP A 241 -17.37 -27.07 13.03
CA TRP A 241 -17.86 -27.46 14.36
C TRP A 241 -16.89 -27.11 15.49
N GLY A 242 -15.58 -27.06 15.22
CA GLY A 242 -14.60 -26.53 16.19
C GLY A 242 -14.94 -25.11 16.63
N GLU A 243 -15.28 -24.28 15.65
CA GLU A 243 -15.68 -22.89 15.82
C GLU A 243 -17.00 -22.75 16.59
N VAL A 244 -17.95 -23.68 16.44
CA VAL A 244 -19.18 -23.76 17.27
C VAL A 244 -18.85 -24.15 18.71
N TYR A 245 -18.12 -25.25 18.93
CA TYR A 245 -17.69 -25.71 20.27
C TYR A 245 -16.93 -24.59 21.02
N GLU A 246 -15.96 -23.95 20.37
CA GLU A 246 -15.24 -22.81 20.94
C GLU A 246 -16.16 -21.62 21.22
N THR A 247 -17.09 -21.29 20.33
CA THR A 247 -17.98 -20.13 20.52
C THR A 247 -18.88 -20.29 21.75
N ILE A 248 -19.39 -21.50 22.02
CA ILE A 248 -20.14 -21.83 23.26
C ILE A 248 -19.31 -21.51 24.50
N LEU A 249 -18.04 -21.91 24.49
CA LEU A 249 -17.12 -21.79 25.62
C LEU A 249 -16.49 -20.39 25.78
N ALA A 250 -16.27 -19.64 24.69
CA ALA A 250 -15.41 -18.45 24.68
C ALA A 250 -15.83 -17.38 25.70
N PHE A 251 -17.09 -16.95 25.71
CA PHE A 251 -17.58 -15.93 26.65
C PHE A 251 -17.52 -16.38 28.13
N HIS A 252 -17.50 -17.68 28.38
CA HIS A 252 -17.37 -18.26 29.72
C HIS A 252 -15.90 -18.41 30.15
N LEU A 253 -15.01 -18.80 29.23
CA LEU A 253 -13.61 -19.07 29.50
C LEU A 253 -12.71 -17.81 29.43
N VAL A 254 -13.14 -16.73 28.77
CA VAL A 254 -12.32 -15.50 28.66
C VAL A 254 -11.91 -14.93 30.02
N ARG A 255 -12.83 -14.85 30.99
CA ARG A 255 -12.55 -14.34 32.35
C ARG A 255 -11.53 -15.19 33.12
N PRO A 256 -11.72 -16.52 33.32
CA PRO A 256 -10.73 -17.33 34.02
C PRO A 256 -9.38 -17.35 33.29
N THR A 257 -9.36 -17.35 31.96
CA THR A 257 -8.12 -17.32 31.17
C THR A 257 -7.32 -16.03 31.43
N VAL A 258 -7.92 -14.85 31.20
CA VAL A 258 -7.24 -13.55 31.39
C VAL A 258 -6.84 -13.32 32.84
N VAL A 259 -7.73 -13.61 33.81
CA VAL A 259 -7.40 -13.40 35.23
C VAL A 259 -6.25 -14.31 35.68
N THR A 260 -6.21 -15.55 35.22
CA THR A 260 -5.13 -16.49 35.55
C THR A 260 -3.81 -16.09 34.90
N LEU A 261 -3.84 -15.55 33.68
CA LEU A 261 -2.64 -15.09 32.96
C LEU A 261 -1.86 -14.01 33.74
N PHE A 262 -2.58 -13.11 34.42
CA PHE A 262 -2.00 -12.04 35.24
C PHE A 262 -1.89 -12.37 36.74
N ARG A 263 -2.73 -13.25 37.28
CA ARG A 263 -2.76 -13.65 38.71
C ARG A 263 -2.98 -15.16 38.85
N PRO A 264 -1.97 -16.01 38.53
CA PRO A 264 -2.16 -17.47 38.44
C PRO A 264 -2.56 -18.12 39.78
N HIS A 265 -2.14 -17.56 40.91
CA HIS A 265 -2.50 -18.04 42.25
C HIS A 265 -3.88 -17.52 42.75
N GLY A 266 -4.58 -16.69 41.96
CA GLY A 266 -5.81 -16.01 42.38
C GLY A 266 -7.10 -16.79 42.11
N GLY A 267 -8.05 -16.73 43.04
CA GLY A 267 -9.45 -17.15 42.85
C GLY A 267 -9.83 -18.47 43.54
N LYS A 268 -10.93 -18.45 44.29
CA LYS A 268 -11.45 -19.64 45.00
C LYS A 268 -11.98 -20.69 44.02
N PHE A 269 -11.91 -21.95 44.44
CA PHE A 269 -12.54 -23.10 43.79
C PHE A 269 -13.94 -23.30 44.37
N ASN A 270 -14.89 -23.75 43.54
CA ASN A 270 -16.19 -24.22 43.99
C ASN A 270 -16.47 -25.56 43.31
N VAL A 271 -16.83 -26.58 44.09
CA VAL A 271 -17.23 -27.87 43.53
C VAL A 271 -18.53 -27.67 42.73
N THR A 272 -18.66 -28.39 41.62
CA THR A 272 -19.88 -28.38 40.80
C THR A 272 -20.65 -29.66 41.08
N ASP A 273 -21.90 -29.53 41.55
CA ASP A 273 -22.73 -30.70 41.91
C ASP A 273 -22.97 -31.59 40.67
N LYS A 274 -22.62 -32.88 40.78
CA LYS A 274 -22.91 -33.91 39.77
C LYS A 274 -24.26 -34.56 40.06
N GLY A 275 -25.02 -34.88 39.00
CA GLY A 275 -26.20 -35.75 39.09
C GLY A 275 -27.51 -35.01 39.36
N SER A 276 -28.28 -34.69 38.31
CA SER A 276 -29.71 -34.39 38.46
C SER A 276 -30.51 -34.59 37.17
N LEU A 277 -31.54 -35.43 37.24
CA LEU A 277 -32.50 -35.71 36.16
C LEU A 277 -33.14 -34.44 35.59
N LEU A 278 -33.56 -34.51 34.31
CA LEU A 278 -34.00 -33.36 33.53
C LEU A 278 -35.41 -33.62 32.96
N ASP A 279 -36.42 -33.55 33.83
CA ASP A 279 -37.81 -33.92 33.54
C ASP A 279 -38.49 -33.13 32.40
N LYS A 280 -37.97 -31.95 32.06
CA LYS A 280 -38.55 -31.04 31.07
C LYS A 280 -37.45 -30.45 30.20
N THR A 281 -37.66 -30.49 28.88
CA THR A 281 -36.87 -29.69 27.93
C THR A 281 -37.05 -28.21 28.27
N HIS A 282 -35.95 -27.47 28.39
CA HIS A 282 -35.97 -26.02 28.64
C HIS A 282 -34.86 -25.33 27.84
N PHE A 283 -34.71 -24.01 28.00
CA PHE A 283 -33.65 -23.23 27.39
C PHE A 283 -32.88 -22.49 28.48
N ASP A 284 -31.57 -22.70 28.55
CA ASP A 284 -30.70 -22.05 29.52
C ASP A 284 -30.33 -20.64 29.06
N THR A 285 -31.26 -19.71 29.31
CA THR A 285 -31.08 -18.28 29.03
C THR A 285 -29.91 -17.68 29.84
N ALA A 286 -29.50 -18.26 30.96
CA ALA A 286 -28.40 -17.74 31.76
C ALA A 286 -27.06 -18.00 31.07
N THR A 287 -26.82 -19.24 30.63
CA THR A 287 -25.65 -19.64 29.84
C THR A 287 -25.66 -19.00 28.44
N ALA A 288 -26.81 -18.85 27.79
CA ALA A 288 -26.90 -18.23 26.46
C ALA A 288 -26.77 -16.69 26.47
N ARG A 289 -26.87 -16.02 27.63
CA ARG A 289 -26.95 -14.56 27.73
C ARG A 289 -25.83 -13.79 27.02
N PRO A 290 -24.52 -14.10 27.19
CA PRO A 290 -23.47 -13.32 26.53
C PRO A 290 -23.49 -13.50 25.00
N HIS A 291 -23.81 -14.70 24.50
CA HIS A 291 -23.98 -14.96 23.07
C HIS A 291 -25.14 -14.17 22.48
N LEU A 292 -26.27 -14.11 23.18
CA LEU A 292 -27.45 -13.32 22.77
C LEU A 292 -27.14 -11.81 22.72
N ILE A 293 -26.32 -11.30 23.64
CA ILE A 293 -25.82 -9.91 23.58
C ILE A 293 -24.92 -9.70 22.36
N CYS A 294 -24.01 -10.63 22.07
CA CYS A 294 -23.16 -10.56 20.88
C CYS A 294 -23.96 -10.61 19.57
N ILE A 295 -24.98 -11.49 19.49
CA ILE A 295 -25.93 -11.55 18.37
C ILE A 295 -26.65 -10.21 18.19
N GLY A 296 -27.14 -9.60 19.28
CA GLY A 296 -27.78 -8.28 19.24
C GLY A 296 -26.86 -7.18 18.70
N LEU A 297 -25.59 -7.16 19.14
CA LEU A 297 -24.57 -6.23 18.65
C LEU A 297 -24.23 -6.43 17.17
N VAL A 298 -24.13 -7.69 16.71
CA VAL A 298 -23.86 -8.03 15.30
C VAL A 298 -25.04 -7.64 14.40
N LEU A 299 -26.28 -7.93 14.81
CA LEU A 299 -27.48 -7.51 14.08
C LEU A 299 -27.63 -5.98 14.03
N PHE A 300 -27.38 -5.29 15.16
CA PHE A 300 -27.35 -3.83 15.20
C PHE A 300 -26.26 -3.25 14.28
N GLY A 301 -25.05 -3.82 14.31
CA GLY A 301 -23.95 -3.41 13.44
C GLY A 301 -24.31 -3.51 11.96
N ILE A 302 -24.81 -4.67 11.52
CA ILE A 302 -25.24 -4.88 10.12
C ILE A 302 -26.32 -3.86 9.74
N ALA A 303 -27.38 -3.72 10.53
CA ALA A 303 -28.47 -2.78 10.26
C ALA A 303 -27.99 -1.32 10.21
N PHE A 304 -27.14 -0.90 11.15
CA PHE A 304 -26.61 0.46 11.22
C PHE A 304 -25.64 0.75 10.07
N GLY A 305 -24.83 -0.23 9.64
CA GLY A 305 -23.99 -0.13 8.44
C GLY A 305 -24.81 0.12 7.17
N PHE A 306 -25.90 -0.62 6.96
CA PHE A 306 -26.83 -0.37 5.86
C PHE A 306 -27.55 0.99 5.99
N VAL A 307 -27.96 1.41 7.19
CA VAL A 307 -28.57 2.73 7.41
C VAL A 307 -27.60 3.86 7.05
N LYS A 308 -26.32 3.79 7.45
CA LYS A 308 -25.32 4.79 7.04
C LYS A 308 -25.13 4.81 5.51
N TYR A 309 -25.08 3.64 4.87
CA TYR A 309 -24.91 3.53 3.42
C TYR A 309 -26.10 4.13 2.64
N LEU A 310 -27.33 3.87 3.09
CA LEU A 310 -28.56 4.32 2.43
C LEU A 310 -28.88 5.81 2.67
N PHE A 311 -28.62 6.33 3.88
CA PHE A 311 -29.07 7.67 4.28
C PHE A 311 -27.93 8.68 4.48
N PHE A 312 -26.69 8.23 4.68
CA PHE A 312 -25.55 9.09 5.05
C PHE A 312 -24.23 8.76 4.31
N PRO A 313 -24.21 8.31 3.03
CA PRO A 313 -22.99 7.79 2.39
C PRO A 313 -21.87 8.83 2.31
N HIS A 314 -22.20 10.09 2.03
CA HIS A 314 -21.23 11.20 1.95
C HIS A 314 -20.71 11.65 3.33
N LEU A 315 -21.44 11.40 4.42
CA LEU A 315 -21.05 11.81 5.77
C LEU A 315 -20.04 10.83 6.40
N PHE A 316 -20.16 9.54 6.05
CA PHE A 316 -19.32 8.47 6.59
C PHE A 316 -18.31 7.89 5.56
N ASN A 317 -18.26 8.45 4.34
CA ASN A 317 -17.35 8.04 3.25
C ASN A 317 -17.31 6.52 3.01
N ILE A 318 -18.48 5.88 2.94
CA ILE A 318 -18.59 4.42 2.99
C ILE A 318 -18.18 3.78 1.66
N GLN A 319 -17.15 2.93 1.75
CA GLN A 319 -16.74 2.05 0.65
C GLN A 319 -17.68 0.83 0.59
N GLY A 320 -18.35 0.65 -0.56
CA GLY A 320 -19.30 -0.45 -0.77
C GLY A 320 -18.67 -1.83 -0.58
N ASP A 321 -17.54 -2.10 -1.24
CA ASP A 321 -16.84 -3.38 -1.19
C ASP A 321 -16.43 -3.75 0.26
N THR A 322 -15.95 -2.76 1.01
CA THR A 322 -15.54 -2.90 2.41
C THR A 322 -16.74 -3.14 3.34
N LEU A 323 -17.90 -2.54 3.04
CA LEU A 323 -19.17 -2.83 3.71
C LEU A 323 -19.65 -4.26 3.43
N VAL A 324 -19.58 -4.71 2.16
CA VAL A 324 -19.94 -6.08 1.77
C VAL A 324 -19.05 -7.09 2.48
N LEU A 325 -17.73 -6.89 2.47
CA LEU A 325 -16.75 -7.76 3.13
C LEU A 325 -17.02 -7.92 4.63
N ASN A 326 -17.20 -6.80 5.35
CA ASN A 326 -17.52 -6.82 6.78
C ASN A 326 -18.89 -7.44 7.06
N THR A 327 -19.89 -7.22 6.19
CA THR A 327 -21.23 -7.80 6.31
C THR A 327 -21.20 -9.32 6.11
N VAL A 328 -20.44 -9.83 5.13
CA VAL A 328 -20.27 -11.28 4.92
C VAL A 328 -19.63 -11.95 6.13
N TRP A 329 -18.57 -11.35 6.70
CA TRP A 329 -17.96 -11.89 7.93
C TRP A 329 -18.90 -11.80 9.13
N ALA A 330 -19.65 -10.70 9.29
CA ALA A 330 -20.65 -10.55 10.34
C ALA A 330 -21.78 -11.59 10.25
N VAL A 331 -22.25 -11.91 9.04
CA VAL A 331 -23.23 -12.97 8.79
C VAL A 331 -22.65 -14.36 9.09
N PHE A 332 -21.38 -14.63 8.74
CA PHE A 332 -20.71 -15.88 9.11
C PHE A 332 -20.56 -16.02 10.63
N SER A 333 -20.15 -14.96 11.33
CA SER A 333 -20.10 -14.92 12.80
C SER A 333 -21.48 -15.13 13.43
N LEU A 334 -22.54 -14.58 12.83
CA LEU A 334 -23.92 -14.77 13.28
C LEU A 334 -24.40 -16.22 13.16
N VAL A 335 -24.05 -16.92 12.08
CA VAL A 335 -24.32 -18.37 11.90
C VAL A 335 -23.66 -19.19 13.02
N ILE A 336 -22.36 -19.00 13.26
CA ILE A 336 -21.65 -19.73 14.33
C ILE A 336 -22.21 -19.40 15.72
N LEU A 337 -22.63 -18.15 15.96
CA LEU A 337 -23.29 -17.74 17.21
C LEU A 337 -24.68 -18.37 17.40
N LEU A 338 -25.49 -18.47 16.34
CA LEU A 338 -26.82 -19.12 16.39
C LEU A 338 -26.69 -20.63 16.65
N ALA A 339 -25.70 -21.28 16.06
CA ALA A 339 -25.40 -22.69 16.30
C ALA A 339 -24.95 -22.94 17.75
N ALA A 340 -24.11 -22.05 18.29
CA ALA A 340 -23.70 -22.10 19.69
C ALA A 340 -24.89 -21.90 20.65
N VAL A 341 -25.76 -20.92 20.38
CA VAL A 341 -26.98 -20.67 21.18
C VAL A 341 -27.97 -21.84 21.08
N SER A 342 -28.00 -22.56 19.96
CA SER A 342 -28.87 -23.73 19.77
C SER A 342 -28.61 -24.85 20.78
N VAL A 343 -27.37 -25.00 21.26
CA VAL A 343 -26.99 -26.00 22.28
C VAL A 343 -27.63 -25.71 23.64
N ALA A 344 -27.93 -24.45 23.97
CA ALA A 344 -28.53 -24.08 25.25
C ALA A 344 -29.98 -24.59 25.43
N ARG A 345 -30.60 -25.21 24.42
CA ARG A 345 -31.89 -25.89 24.55
C ARG A 345 -31.72 -27.32 25.09
N GLU A 346 -31.54 -27.42 26.40
CA GLU A 346 -31.40 -28.69 27.12
C GLU A 346 -32.58 -29.64 26.86
N THR A 347 -32.30 -30.81 26.28
CA THR A 347 -33.31 -31.84 26.01
C THR A 347 -33.67 -32.64 27.26
N ARG A 348 -34.96 -32.94 27.44
CA ARG A 348 -35.47 -33.85 28.49
C ARG A 348 -34.66 -35.15 28.56
N GLN A 349 -34.07 -35.43 29.73
CA GLN A 349 -33.41 -36.70 30.04
C GLN A 349 -34.01 -37.28 31.32
N VAL A 350 -34.67 -38.43 31.18
CA VAL A 350 -35.36 -39.16 32.26
C VAL A 350 -34.86 -40.61 32.40
N ARG A 351 -33.77 -40.96 31.69
CA ARG A 351 -33.09 -42.24 31.86
C ARG A 351 -31.96 -42.06 32.87
N GLU A 352 -32.06 -42.78 33.99
CA GLU A 352 -31.02 -42.91 35.02
C GLU A 352 -29.77 -43.60 34.45
N TYR A 353 -29.95 -44.76 33.80
CA TYR A 353 -28.89 -45.48 33.12
C TYR A 353 -28.93 -45.26 31.61
N ILE A 354 -27.78 -44.95 31.01
CA ILE A 354 -27.62 -44.89 29.55
C ILE A 354 -27.71 -46.29 28.96
N ARG A 355 -28.45 -46.39 27.85
CA ARG A 355 -28.58 -47.60 27.02
C ARG A 355 -27.58 -47.52 25.89
N ILE A 356 -26.65 -48.47 25.89
CA ILE A 356 -25.61 -48.66 24.87
C ILE A 356 -26.23 -49.48 23.75
N PRO A 357 -26.21 -49.02 22.48
CA PRO A 357 -26.68 -49.81 21.35
C PRO A 357 -25.70 -50.97 21.12
N VAL A 358 -26.15 -52.21 21.32
CA VAL A 358 -25.28 -53.38 21.22
C VAL A 358 -26.10 -54.61 20.89
N GLN A 359 -25.56 -55.45 19.99
CA GLN A 359 -26.16 -56.71 19.59
C GLN A 359 -25.36 -57.85 20.24
N LEU A 360 -25.97 -58.46 21.26
CA LEU A 360 -25.50 -59.66 21.93
C LEU A 360 -26.57 -60.75 21.78
N PRO A 361 -26.18 -62.03 21.64
CA PRO A 361 -27.10 -63.13 21.89
C PRO A 361 -27.53 -63.09 23.37
N ALA A 362 -28.80 -63.35 23.61
CA ALA A 362 -29.41 -63.46 24.93
C ALA A 362 -30.50 -64.53 24.92
N THR A 363 -30.81 -65.10 26.09
CA THR A 363 -31.83 -66.16 26.20
C THR A 363 -32.91 -65.72 27.17
N LEU A 364 -34.17 -65.71 26.74
CA LEU A 364 -35.33 -65.39 27.57
C LEU A 364 -35.89 -66.66 28.23
N TYR A 365 -36.23 -66.56 29.50
CA TYR A 365 -37.01 -67.57 30.23
C TYR A 365 -38.40 -67.02 30.56
N PHE A 366 -39.43 -67.71 30.09
CA PHE A 366 -40.83 -67.31 30.29
C PHE A 366 -41.44 -67.99 31.52
N ALA A 367 -42.48 -67.38 32.10
CA ALA A 367 -43.23 -67.95 33.22
C ALA A 367 -43.96 -69.25 32.88
N ASP A 368 -44.19 -69.52 31.59
CA ASP A 368 -44.81 -70.74 31.07
C ASP A 368 -43.80 -71.88 30.79
N GLY A 369 -42.52 -71.69 31.13
CA GLY A 369 -41.45 -72.67 30.94
C GLY A 369 -40.80 -72.65 29.55
N HIS A 370 -41.26 -71.83 28.59
CA HIS A 370 -40.55 -71.68 27.32
C HIS A 370 -39.20 -70.97 27.48
N VAL A 371 -38.29 -71.29 26.57
CA VAL A 371 -36.97 -70.67 26.43
C VAL A 371 -36.82 -70.19 24.98
N VAL A 372 -36.33 -68.98 24.76
CA VAL A 372 -36.15 -68.38 23.42
C VAL A 372 -34.84 -67.62 23.34
N GLU A 373 -34.03 -67.92 22.32
CA GLU A 373 -32.85 -67.12 21.96
C GLU A 373 -33.25 -65.86 21.18
N VAL A 374 -32.67 -64.73 21.55
CA VAL A 374 -32.98 -63.38 21.03
C VAL A 374 -31.70 -62.56 20.89
N GLU A 375 -31.77 -61.46 20.15
CA GLU A 375 -30.67 -60.48 20.08
C GLU A 375 -31.01 -59.25 20.94
N THR A 376 -30.03 -58.68 21.64
CA THR A 376 -30.19 -57.34 22.22
C THR A 376 -30.20 -56.26 21.13
N ILE A 377 -30.97 -55.20 21.36
CA ILE A 377 -30.95 -53.95 20.57
C ILE A 377 -30.14 -52.90 21.32
N ASP A 378 -30.42 -52.76 22.63
CA ASP A 378 -29.67 -51.91 23.53
C ASP A 378 -29.61 -52.54 24.94
N LEU A 379 -28.58 -52.18 25.70
CA LEU A 379 -28.30 -52.72 27.03
C LEU A 379 -27.80 -51.62 27.97
N SER A 380 -28.18 -51.69 29.24
CA SER A 380 -27.79 -50.74 30.29
C SER A 380 -27.70 -51.44 31.64
N MET A 381 -27.08 -50.79 32.62
CA MET A 381 -27.05 -51.29 34.01
C MET A 381 -28.45 -51.42 34.66
N GLY A 382 -29.50 -50.82 34.09
CA GLY A 382 -30.88 -50.88 34.59
C GLY A 382 -31.84 -51.75 33.77
N GLY A 383 -31.37 -52.40 32.69
CA GLY A 383 -32.19 -53.23 31.81
C GLY A 383 -31.82 -53.11 30.33
N LEU A 384 -32.65 -53.70 29.47
CA LEU A 384 -32.32 -53.96 28.06
C LEU A 384 -33.50 -53.73 27.11
N ALA A 385 -33.22 -53.77 25.81
CA ALA A 385 -34.17 -53.98 24.72
C ALA A 385 -33.73 -55.19 23.91
N ILE A 386 -34.66 -56.03 23.46
CA ILE A 386 -34.40 -57.23 22.67
C ILE A 386 -35.29 -57.32 21.44
N LYS A 387 -34.84 -58.09 20.46
CA LYS A 387 -35.49 -58.43 19.19
C LYS A 387 -35.57 -59.94 19.08
N ALA A 388 -36.79 -60.46 18.91
CA ALA A 388 -37.02 -61.89 18.68
C ALA A 388 -36.68 -62.29 17.23
N PRO A 389 -36.24 -63.54 16.99
CA PRO A 389 -36.07 -64.08 15.64
C PRO A 389 -37.41 -64.23 14.91
N ALA A 390 -37.36 -64.28 13.58
CA ALA A 390 -38.56 -64.38 12.75
C ALA A 390 -39.36 -65.65 13.04
N GLY A 391 -40.67 -65.49 13.28
CA GLY A 391 -41.58 -66.58 13.64
C GLY A 391 -41.91 -66.67 15.13
N VAL A 392 -41.06 -66.13 16.02
CA VAL A 392 -41.35 -66.10 17.46
C VAL A 392 -42.10 -64.82 17.84
N THR A 393 -43.20 -64.97 18.58
CA THR A 393 -44.03 -63.85 19.06
C THR A 393 -43.85 -63.65 20.57
N LEU A 394 -43.54 -62.40 20.96
CA LEU A 394 -43.39 -61.97 22.35
C LEU A 394 -44.67 -61.36 22.95
N ALA A 395 -45.78 -61.37 22.20
CA ALA A 395 -47.07 -60.92 22.73
C ALA A 395 -47.59 -61.91 23.80
N ASP A 396 -48.21 -61.36 24.84
CA ASP A 396 -48.98 -62.09 25.86
C ASP A 396 -48.21 -63.19 26.61
N ARG A 397 -46.87 -63.04 26.74
CA ARG A 397 -45.99 -63.92 27.51
C ARG A 397 -45.10 -63.11 28.47
N ASP A 398 -45.14 -63.45 29.76
CA ASP A 398 -44.28 -62.84 30.77
C ASP A 398 -42.88 -63.49 30.81
N VAL A 399 -41.85 -62.66 30.64
CA VAL A 399 -40.44 -63.02 30.79
C VAL A 399 -40.04 -62.83 32.25
N THR A 400 -39.51 -63.87 32.87
CA THR A 400 -39.06 -63.83 34.27
C THR A 400 -37.57 -63.53 34.40
N HIS A 401 -36.76 -64.10 33.50
CA HIS A 401 -35.30 -63.97 33.51
C HIS A 401 -34.75 -63.80 32.09
N VAL A 402 -33.59 -63.15 32.00
CA VAL A 402 -32.73 -63.15 30.81
C VAL A 402 -31.35 -63.69 31.16
N ALA A 403 -30.83 -64.59 30.34
CA ALA A 403 -29.43 -65.01 30.36
C ALA A 403 -28.61 -64.24 29.32
N LEU A 404 -27.41 -63.80 29.73
CA LEU A 404 -26.40 -63.17 28.88
C LEU A 404 -25.11 -64.02 28.94
N PRO A 405 -24.58 -64.50 27.80
CA PRO A 405 -23.31 -65.23 27.78
C PRO A 405 -22.13 -64.26 27.99
N MET A 406 -21.12 -64.67 28.77
CA MET A 406 -19.94 -63.88 29.13
C MET A 406 -18.61 -64.50 28.67
N GLY A 407 -18.68 -65.52 27.82
CA GLY A 407 -17.63 -66.52 27.57
C GLY A 407 -18.13 -67.87 28.07
N ASP A 408 -17.31 -68.58 28.84
CA ASP A 408 -17.66 -69.88 29.45
C ASP A 408 -18.65 -69.76 30.64
N GLU A 409 -19.04 -68.53 30.99
CA GLU A 409 -20.01 -68.21 32.05
C GLU A 409 -21.31 -67.65 31.44
N VAL A 410 -22.45 -67.94 32.07
CA VAL A 410 -23.76 -67.36 31.73
C VAL A 410 -24.30 -66.55 32.91
N LEU A 411 -24.66 -65.30 32.66
CA LEU A 411 -25.26 -64.39 33.63
C LEU A 411 -26.78 -64.36 33.49
N THR A 412 -27.49 -65.04 34.39
CA THR A 412 -28.96 -65.01 34.45
C THR A 412 -29.44 -63.93 35.42
N LEU A 413 -30.30 -63.03 34.94
CA LEU A 413 -30.81 -61.86 35.67
C LEU A 413 -32.34 -61.84 35.70
N PRO A 414 -32.97 -61.57 36.87
CA PRO A 414 -34.42 -61.39 36.95
C PRO A 414 -34.86 -60.07 36.30
N VAL A 415 -35.96 -60.11 35.55
CA VAL A 415 -36.45 -58.98 34.76
C VAL A 415 -37.95 -58.72 34.93
N GLN A 416 -38.35 -57.49 34.62
CA GLN A 416 -39.75 -57.09 34.44
C GLN A 416 -39.94 -56.47 33.06
N THR A 417 -40.89 -56.99 32.27
CA THR A 417 -41.29 -56.40 30.99
C THR A 417 -41.89 -55.01 31.20
N GLN A 418 -41.30 -54.00 30.58
CA GLN A 418 -41.78 -52.60 30.62
C GLN A 418 -42.62 -52.24 29.40
N ARG A 419 -42.35 -52.88 28.26
CA ARG A 419 -43.11 -52.73 27.01
C ARG A 419 -42.85 -53.94 26.12
N VAL A 420 -43.91 -54.50 25.55
CA VAL A 420 -43.84 -55.58 24.57
C VAL A 420 -44.46 -55.15 23.24
N SER A 421 -44.04 -55.81 22.17
CA SER A 421 -44.60 -55.78 20.83
C SER A 421 -44.32 -57.13 20.18
N LYS A 422 -44.93 -57.43 19.01
CA LYS A 422 -44.86 -58.78 18.42
C LYS A 422 -43.45 -59.36 18.31
N THR A 423 -42.44 -58.55 17.98
CA THR A 423 -41.04 -58.98 17.74
C THR A 423 -39.99 -58.24 18.56
N MET A 424 -40.37 -57.30 19.44
CA MET A 424 -39.44 -56.56 20.30
C MET A 424 -40.02 -56.34 21.70
N ALA A 425 -39.18 -56.49 22.72
CA ALA A 425 -39.52 -56.21 24.11
C ALA A 425 -38.46 -55.31 24.76
N THR A 426 -38.87 -54.49 25.72
CA THR A 426 -37.96 -53.74 26.59
C THR A 426 -38.22 -54.11 28.04
N MET A 427 -37.15 -54.44 28.76
CA MET A 427 -37.20 -54.96 30.12
C MET A 427 -36.37 -54.07 31.07
N ARG A 428 -36.75 -54.07 32.35
CA ARG A 428 -35.96 -53.54 33.46
C ARG A 428 -35.41 -54.72 34.25
N PHE A 429 -34.19 -54.62 34.78
CA PHE A 429 -33.74 -55.57 35.81
C PHE A 429 -34.49 -55.30 37.13
N LEU A 430 -34.76 -56.37 37.90
CA LEU A 430 -35.18 -56.22 39.30
C LEU A 430 -33.98 -55.85 40.18
N GLU A 431 -34.17 -55.73 41.49
CA GLU A 431 -33.05 -55.49 42.40
C GLU A 431 -32.05 -56.66 42.34
N LEU A 432 -30.77 -56.32 42.22
CA LEU A 432 -29.67 -57.27 42.04
C LEU A 432 -28.76 -57.25 43.27
N ASP A 433 -28.23 -58.42 43.63
CA ASP A 433 -27.20 -58.49 44.67
C ASP A 433 -25.83 -57.96 44.17
N MET A 434 -24.88 -57.81 45.09
CA MET A 434 -23.55 -57.29 44.79
C MET A 434 -22.67 -58.21 43.92
N LEU A 435 -23.01 -59.50 43.77
CA LEU A 435 -22.33 -60.44 42.86
C LEU A 435 -22.93 -60.34 41.46
N GLN A 436 -24.27 -60.38 41.35
CA GLN A 436 -25.00 -60.15 40.11
C GLN A 436 -24.67 -58.79 39.48
N LEU A 437 -24.58 -57.73 40.30
CA LEU A 437 -24.21 -56.40 39.84
C LEU A 437 -22.76 -56.36 39.29
N ARG A 438 -21.81 -57.06 39.94
CA ARG A 438 -20.42 -57.19 39.44
C ARG A 438 -20.36 -57.97 38.13
N GLN A 439 -21.14 -59.04 38.00
CA GLN A 439 -21.25 -59.79 36.74
C GLN A 439 -21.90 -58.94 35.64
N LEU A 440 -22.93 -58.14 35.94
CA LEU A 440 -23.54 -57.22 34.99
C LEU A 440 -22.55 -56.13 34.54
N VAL A 441 -21.74 -55.57 35.44
CA VAL A 441 -20.64 -54.66 35.04
C VAL A 441 -19.64 -55.37 34.11
N ARG A 442 -19.28 -56.63 34.37
CA ARG A 442 -18.39 -57.44 33.51
C ARG A 442 -19.01 -57.76 32.14
N ALA A 443 -20.32 -57.99 32.07
CA ALA A 443 -21.07 -58.29 30.85
C ALA A 443 -21.28 -57.06 29.96
N VAL A 444 -21.58 -55.90 30.56
CA VAL A 444 -21.87 -54.65 29.83
C VAL A 444 -20.59 -53.84 29.57
N MET A 445 -19.88 -53.46 30.62
CA MET A 445 -18.78 -52.49 30.57
C MET A 445 -17.39 -53.13 30.50
N GLY A 446 -17.22 -54.30 31.12
CA GLY A 446 -15.95 -55.01 31.28
C GLY A 446 -15.55 -55.92 30.10
N ARG A 447 -16.28 -55.85 28.99
CA ARG A 447 -15.99 -56.53 27.71
C ARG A 447 -14.76 -55.92 27.03
N ASN A 448 -14.00 -56.72 26.28
CA ASN A 448 -12.83 -56.23 25.53
C ASN A 448 -13.22 -55.39 24.31
N ASP A 449 -14.40 -55.69 23.76
CA ASP A 449 -14.99 -55.18 22.53
C ASP A 449 -16.11 -54.15 22.79
N ALA A 450 -16.26 -53.68 24.04
CA ALA A 450 -17.37 -52.80 24.43
C ALA A 450 -17.35 -51.41 23.76
N TRP A 451 -16.16 -50.89 23.45
CA TRP A 451 -15.94 -49.46 23.16
C TRP A 451 -15.14 -49.17 21.89
N GLU A 452 -14.45 -50.18 21.36
CA GLU A 452 -13.61 -50.06 20.17
C GLU A 452 -14.53 -50.00 18.93
N PRO A 453 -14.39 -49.01 18.04
CA PRO A 453 -15.34 -48.81 16.96
C PRO A 453 -15.14 -49.81 15.82
N GLU A 454 -16.24 -50.19 15.15
CA GLU A 454 -16.24 -51.06 13.95
C GLU A 454 -15.35 -50.55 12.80
N GLY A 455 -15.04 -49.25 12.78
CA GLY A 455 -14.14 -48.63 11.83
C GLY A 455 -13.87 -47.15 12.15
N PRO A 456 -12.97 -46.50 11.39
CA PRO A 456 -12.64 -45.09 11.60
C PRO A 456 -13.82 -44.18 11.27
N LEU A 457 -13.93 -43.07 12.02
CA LEU A 457 -14.89 -42.00 11.77
C LEU A 457 -14.75 -41.47 10.34
N GLN A 458 -15.87 -41.33 9.63
CA GLN A 458 -15.88 -40.93 8.23
C GLN A 458 -15.81 -39.40 8.09
N PRO A 459 -14.92 -38.85 7.25
CA PRO A 459 -14.78 -37.40 7.06
C PRO A 459 -16.01 -36.81 6.37
N VAL A 460 -16.43 -35.62 6.80
CA VAL A 460 -17.60 -34.90 6.27
C VAL A 460 -17.16 -33.66 5.49
N SER A 461 -17.67 -33.50 4.27
CA SER A 461 -17.32 -32.36 3.42
C SER A 461 -17.79 -31.03 4.01
N THR A 462 -16.99 -29.97 3.79
CA THR A 462 -17.23 -28.61 4.31
C THR A 462 -18.64 -28.09 3.97
N LEU A 463 -19.13 -28.36 2.76
CA LEU A 463 -20.48 -27.98 2.32
C LEU A 463 -21.60 -28.73 3.06
N ARG A 464 -21.43 -30.04 3.32
CA ARG A 464 -22.40 -30.79 4.15
C ARG A 464 -22.38 -30.30 5.59
N SER A 465 -21.19 -30.06 6.14
CA SER A 465 -21.03 -29.56 7.50
C SER A 465 -21.69 -28.19 7.71
N LEU A 466 -21.47 -27.25 6.79
CA LEU A 466 -22.12 -25.94 6.81
C LEU A 466 -23.64 -26.03 6.60
N ARG A 467 -24.12 -26.95 5.75
CA ARG A 467 -25.56 -27.21 5.59
C ARG A 467 -26.18 -27.74 6.89
N ASP A 468 -25.53 -28.66 7.59
CA ASP A 468 -26.03 -29.21 8.86
C ASP A 468 -26.14 -28.10 9.93
N ILE A 469 -25.15 -27.19 10.00
CA ILE A 469 -25.17 -25.99 10.86
C ILE A 469 -26.34 -25.05 10.48
N LEU A 470 -26.48 -24.69 9.21
CA LEU A 470 -27.58 -23.81 8.75
C LEU A 470 -28.97 -24.43 8.97
N VAL A 471 -29.10 -25.75 8.96
CA VAL A 471 -30.35 -26.44 9.32
C VAL A 471 -30.65 -26.31 10.82
N VAL A 472 -29.64 -26.42 11.69
CA VAL A 472 -29.77 -26.14 13.13
C VAL A 472 -30.21 -24.70 13.36
N ASP A 473 -29.55 -23.72 12.73
CA ASP A 473 -29.89 -22.30 12.85
C ASP A 473 -31.31 -22.01 12.38
N LEU A 474 -31.73 -22.54 11.23
CA LEU A 474 -33.09 -22.36 10.71
C LEU A 474 -34.14 -22.99 11.63
N VAL A 475 -33.83 -24.10 12.32
CA VAL A 475 -34.71 -24.69 13.34
C VAL A 475 -34.78 -23.80 14.58
N THR A 476 -33.66 -23.26 15.04
CA THR A 476 -33.60 -22.37 16.21
C THR A 476 -34.27 -21.01 15.95
N LEU A 477 -34.05 -20.40 14.79
CA LEU A 477 -34.76 -19.18 14.35
C LEU A 477 -36.27 -19.41 14.23
N LYS A 478 -36.72 -20.53 13.64
CA LYS A 478 -38.16 -20.88 13.57
C LYS A 478 -38.80 -21.09 14.95
N ARG A 479 -38.01 -21.49 15.96
CA ARG A 479 -38.44 -21.59 17.36
C ARG A 479 -38.47 -20.22 18.05
N LEU A 480 -37.40 -19.44 17.96
CA LEU A 480 -37.29 -18.09 18.54
C LEU A 480 -38.35 -17.12 18.00
N LEU A 481 -38.62 -17.17 16.69
CA LEU A 481 -39.67 -16.38 16.03
C LEU A 481 -41.08 -16.99 16.17
N GLY A 482 -41.20 -18.08 16.94
CA GLY A 482 -42.49 -18.71 17.26
C GLY A 482 -43.26 -19.26 16.05
N PHE A 483 -42.62 -19.53 14.91
CA PHE A 483 -43.30 -19.99 13.68
C PHE A 483 -43.65 -21.49 13.68
N ASN A 484 -43.24 -22.25 14.69
CA ASN A 484 -43.42 -23.69 14.74
C ASN A 484 -44.90 -24.08 14.97
N ARG A 485 -45.63 -24.39 13.87
CA ARG A 485 -47.08 -24.69 13.88
C ARG A 485 -47.49 -25.80 14.87
N ALA A 486 -46.61 -26.74 15.19
CA ALA A 486 -46.87 -27.82 16.14
C ALA A 486 -46.80 -27.37 17.62
N GLU A 487 -45.76 -26.63 18.01
CA GLU A 487 -45.65 -26.04 19.36
C GLU A 487 -46.76 -24.97 19.55
N ARG A 488 -47.01 -24.13 18.53
CA ARG A 488 -48.16 -23.19 18.52
C ARG A 488 -49.53 -23.84 18.77
N ARG A 489 -49.75 -25.12 18.43
CA ARG A 489 -51.03 -25.81 18.69
C ARG A 489 -51.18 -26.27 20.16
N ARG A 490 -50.10 -26.27 20.94
CA ARG A 490 -50.09 -26.50 22.39
C ARG A 490 -49.99 -25.19 23.19
N GLU A 491 -49.35 -24.16 22.63
CA GLU A 491 -49.19 -22.85 23.26
C GLU A 491 -50.38 -21.90 23.02
N ARG A 492 -51.06 -21.97 21.86
CA ARG A 492 -52.29 -21.19 21.63
C ARG A 492 -53.35 -21.48 22.69
N THR A 493 -53.49 -22.73 23.12
CA THR A 493 -54.40 -23.15 24.21
C THR A 493 -54.07 -22.53 25.57
N ARG A 494 -52.93 -21.84 25.71
CA ARG A 494 -52.52 -21.08 26.91
C ARG A 494 -52.42 -19.57 26.68
N LEU A 495 -52.36 -19.13 25.42
CA LEU A 495 -52.12 -17.72 25.05
C LEU A 495 -53.33 -17.03 24.40
N THR A 496 -54.40 -17.75 24.05
CA THR A 496 -55.70 -17.14 23.67
C THR A 496 -56.48 -16.54 24.85
N ALA A 497 -55.76 -16.08 25.87
CA ALA A 497 -56.28 -15.36 27.03
C ALA A 497 -55.58 -14.00 27.26
N ALA A 498 -54.60 -13.63 26.42
CA ALA A 498 -53.78 -12.43 26.59
C ALA A 498 -53.62 -11.63 25.29
N ALA A 499 -53.90 -10.33 25.39
CA ALA A 499 -53.49 -9.25 24.48
C ALA A 499 -53.73 -9.45 22.97
N ALA A 500 -54.92 -9.06 22.51
CA ALA A 500 -55.04 -8.39 21.23
C ALA A 500 -54.70 -6.90 21.43
N THR A 501 -53.70 -6.37 20.71
CA THR A 501 -53.48 -4.92 20.43
C THR A 501 -52.26 -4.73 19.50
N ALA A 502 -52.05 -3.52 18.98
CA ALA A 502 -50.88 -3.03 18.23
C ALA A 502 -50.72 -3.45 16.73
N SER A 503 -51.52 -2.79 15.89
CA SER A 503 -51.07 -1.94 14.76
C SER A 503 -50.31 -2.48 13.53
N LEU A 504 -50.94 -2.20 12.39
CA LEU A 504 -50.44 -1.94 11.02
C LEU A 504 -49.02 -1.32 10.96
N ALA A 505 -48.07 -1.65 10.07
CA ALA A 505 -48.05 -1.95 8.62
C ALA A 505 -47.71 -0.74 7.72
N ALA A 506 -46.60 -0.83 6.94
CA ALA A 506 -46.18 0.16 5.94
C ALA A 506 -45.22 -0.43 4.87
N ALA A 507 -45.66 -0.47 3.61
CA ALA A 507 -44.92 -0.73 2.34
C ALA A 507 -45.94 -0.66 1.17
N ALA A 508 -45.69 -0.22 -0.07
CA ALA A 508 -44.62 0.54 -0.75
C ALA A 508 -45.25 1.20 -2.06
N VAL A 509 -44.73 1.36 -3.30
CA VAL A 509 -43.51 0.97 -4.04
C VAL A 509 -43.43 1.71 -5.43
N LEU A 510 -42.22 2.00 -5.98
CA LEU A 510 -41.85 2.32 -7.42
C LEU A 510 -42.34 3.66 -8.09
N MET A 511 -41.54 4.46 -8.86
CA MET A 511 -40.85 4.36 -10.21
C MET A 511 -41.73 4.80 -11.43
N THR A 512 -41.27 5.28 -12.62
CA THR A 512 -39.94 5.38 -13.32
C THR A 512 -39.93 6.36 -14.54
N ILE A 513 -38.77 7.01 -14.83
CA ILE A 513 -38.09 7.32 -16.14
C ILE A 513 -38.76 8.12 -17.31
N GLY A 514 -37.99 9.02 -17.97
CA GLY A 514 -38.20 9.53 -19.36
C GLY A 514 -37.11 10.49 -19.92
N LEU A 515 -36.73 10.38 -21.22
CA LEU A 515 -35.76 11.17 -22.05
C LEU A 515 -36.31 11.26 -23.51
N PRO A 516 -35.79 12.02 -24.54
CA PRO A 516 -34.40 12.47 -24.84
C PRO A 516 -34.21 13.85 -25.61
N GLN A 517 -33.08 13.99 -26.35
CA GLN A 517 -32.53 15.10 -27.21
C GLN A 517 -33.10 15.14 -28.68
N PRO A 518 -32.61 15.90 -29.74
CA PRO A 518 -31.37 16.71 -30.02
C PRO A 518 -31.64 18.13 -30.66
N ALA A 519 -30.88 18.85 -31.56
CA ALA A 519 -29.65 18.66 -32.39
C ALA A 519 -29.05 20.00 -32.99
N THR A 520 -27.84 19.94 -33.62
CA THR A 520 -27.29 20.76 -34.78
C THR A 520 -27.05 22.31 -34.68
N ALA A 521 -26.12 23.00 -35.40
CA ALA A 521 -24.89 22.65 -36.20
C ALA A 521 -24.05 23.91 -36.69
N GLN A 522 -22.76 23.71 -37.06
CA GLN A 522 -21.88 24.47 -38.02
C GLN A 522 -21.52 25.98 -37.81
N ALA A 523 -20.44 26.62 -38.35
CA ALA A 523 -19.05 26.21 -38.72
C ALA A 523 -18.13 27.43 -39.16
N SER A 524 -16.84 27.45 -38.75
CA SER A 524 -15.60 27.99 -39.44
C SER A 524 -15.51 29.44 -40.04
N PRO A 525 -14.33 29.96 -40.55
CA PRO A 525 -12.89 29.89 -40.17
C PRO A 525 -12.20 31.31 -40.14
N VAL A 526 -10.86 31.42 -40.41
CA VAL A 526 -10.07 32.65 -40.78
C VAL A 526 -9.65 33.56 -39.57
N ALA A 527 -8.47 34.24 -39.44
CA ALA A 527 -7.20 34.42 -40.21
C ALA A 527 -5.96 34.71 -39.28
N VAL A 528 -4.77 34.98 -39.85
CA VAL A 528 -3.51 35.41 -39.17
C VAL A 528 -3.10 36.85 -39.59
N PRO A 529 -2.56 37.70 -38.69
CA PRO A 529 -1.89 38.96 -39.03
C PRO A 529 -0.34 38.85 -39.06
N VAL A 530 0.31 39.63 -39.94
CA VAL A 530 1.76 39.60 -40.22
C VAL A 530 2.54 40.65 -39.42
N SER A 531 3.84 40.41 -39.20
CA SER A 531 4.81 41.29 -38.52
C SER A 531 5.00 42.66 -39.17
N ALA A 532 5.20 43.70 -38.34
CA ALA A 532 5.62 45.05 -38.75
C ALA A 532 7.14 45.29 -38.49
N PRO A 533 7.79 46.28 -39.15
CA PRO A 533 9.26 46.37 -39.20
C PRO A 533 9.90 47.16 -38.05
N GLU A 534 11.18 46.89 -37.78
CA GLU A 534 12.02 47.66 -36.85
C GLU A 534 12.32 49.07 -37.38
N THR A 535 12.15 50.09 -36.54
CA THR A 535 12.64 51.46 -36.81
C THR A 535 14.03 51.68 -36.21
N ALA A 536 14.92 52.31 -36.97
CA ALA A 536 16.30 52.55 -36.55
C ALA A 536 16.43 53.82 -35.70
N GLY A 537 16.63 53.65 -34.40
CA GLY A 537 16.94 54.73 -33.45
C GLY A 537 17.29 54.20 -32.07
N GLY A 538 17.76 55.06 -31.16
CA GLY A 538 18.01 54.70 -29.76
C GLY A 538 16.75 54.46 -28.91
N ILE A 539 15.58 54.37 -29.56
CA ILE A 539 14.26 54.21 -28.97
C ILE A 539 13.70 52.87 -29.46
N ARG A 540 13.42 51.93 -28.56
CA ARG A 540 12.64 50.72 -28.89
C ARG A 540 11.19 50.87 -28.45
N GLN A 541 10.27 50.31 -29.23
CA GLN A 541 8.93 49.99 -28.75
C GLN A 541 8.90 48.53 -28.33
N GLU A 542 8.29 48.22 -27.18
CA GLU A 542 8.26 46.89 -26.59
C GLU A 542 6.89 46.64 -25.97
N ARG A 543 6.24 45.55 -26.41
CA ARG A 543 4.92 45.12 -25.93
C ARG A 543 5.09 43.88 -25.06
N LEU A 544 4.89 44.03 -23.76
CA LEU A 544 4.99 42.94 -22.79
C LEU A 544 3.57 42.49 -22.40
N THR A 545 3.13 41.32 -22.88
CA THR A 545 1.88 40.72 -22.38
C THR A 545 2.07 40.26 -20.94
N LEU A 546 0.99 40.07 -20.18
CA LEU A 546 1.14 39.53 -18.82
C LEU A 546 1.73 38.10 -18.83
N LYS A 547 1.57 37.34 -19.93
CA LYS A 547 2.28 36.07 -20.15
C LYS A 547 3.80 36.24 -20.19
N ASP A 548 4.29 37.32 -20.83
CA ASP A 548 5.72 37.67 -20.86
C ASP A 548 6.20 38.16 -19.48
N LEU A 549 5.30 38.79 -18.72
CA LEU A 549 5.46 39.04 -17.27
C LEU A 549 5.19 37.78 -16.40
N ARG A 550 5.40 36.59 -16.99
CA ARG A 550 5.38 35.25 -16.37
C ARG A 550 4.03 34.76 -15.84
N ILE A 551 2.93 35.48 -16.08
CA ILE A 551 1.58 35.07 -15.69
C ILE A 551 1.06 33.98 -16.64
N ARG A 552 1.19 32.71 -16.23
CA ARG A 552 0.92 31.52 -17.08
C ARG A 552 -0.56 31.34 -17.47
N SER A 553 -1.50 31.75 -16.61
CA SER A 553 -2.95 31.58 -16.79
C SER A 553 -3.70 32.91 -16.70
N ALA A 554 -4.99 32.96 -17.02
CA ALA A 554 -5.80 34.15 -16.76
C ALA A 554 -5.90 34.39 -15.23
N ILE A 555 -5.67 35.64 -14.80
CA ILE A 555 -5.75 36.03 -13.39
C ILE A 555 -7.22 36.06 -13.00
N ARG A 556 -7.58 35.44 -11.86
CA ARG A 556 -8.89 35.60 -11.23
C ARG A 556 -8.73 36.26 -9.87
N LEU A 557 -9.21 37.49 -9.76
CA LEU A 557 -9.42 38.17 -8.48
C LEU A 557 -10.81 37.78 -7.96
N ALA A 558 -10.92 37.52 -6.67
CA ALA A 558 -12.16 37.05 -6.05
C ALA A 558 -12.37 37.67 -4.66
N GLY A 559 -13.62 37.66 -4.20
CA GLY A 559 -14.03 38.25 -2.94
C GLY A 559 -14.06 39.78 -2.94
N THR A 560 -14.32 40.38 -1.77
CA THR A 560 -14.52 41.83 -1.64
C THR A 560 -13.26 42.66 -1.86
N ARG A 561 -12.06 42.08 -1.68
CA ARG A 561 -10.77 42.77 -1.83
C ARG A 561 -9.67 41.86 -2.41
N GLY A 562 -9.92 41.26 -3.58
CA GLY A 562 -8.93 40.44 -4.27
C GLY A 562 -7.84 41.29 -4.94
N GLU A 563 -6.55 41.06 -4.62
CA GLU A 563 -5.41 41.80 -5.20
C GLU A 563 -4.30 40.84 -5.67
N ILE A 564 -3.59 41.21 -6.74
CA ILE A 564 -2.36 40.54 -7.21
C ILE A 564 -1.27 41.56 -7.49
N ALA A 565 -0.01 41.17 -7.26
CA ALA A 565 1.18 41.90 -7.63
C ALA A 565 1.93 41.16 -8.75
N ILE A 566 2.28 41.86 -9.84
CA ILE A 566 2.95 41.32 -11.02
C ILE A 566 4.34 42.00 -11.14
N PRO A 567 5.43 41.33 -10.75
CA PRO A 567 6.78 41.89 -10.85
C PRO A 567 7.31 41.82 -12.29
N PHE A 568 8.00 42.88 -12.72
CA PHE A 568 8.68 42.95 -14.03
C PHE A 568 9.95 43.80 -13.95
N GLY A 569 10.91 43.52 -14.84
CA GLY A 569 12.19 44.25 -14.86
C GLY A 569 12.25 45.34 -15.93
N LEU A 570 13.09 46.36 -15.67
CA LEU A 570 13.59 47.35 -16.62
C LEU A 570 15.12 47.47 -16.47
N ARG A 571 15.89 47.54 -17.57
CA ARG A 571 17.36 47.64 -17.51
C ARG A 571 17.83 48.94 -16.85
N THR A 572 18.98 48.92 -16.21
CA THR A 572 19.58 50.11 -15.57
C THR A 572 20.06 51.18 -16.54
N ASN A 573 20.17 50.88 -17.83
CA ASN A 573 20.50 51.83 -18.90
C ASN A 573 19.30 52.17 -19.81
N GLU A 574 18.07 51.91 -19.35
CA GLU A 574 16.85 52.11 -20.13
C GLU A 574 15.86 53.00 -19.37
N VAL A 575 15.27 53.97 -20.08
CA VAL A 575 14.31 54.93 -19.54
C VAL A 575 13.04 54.87 -20.36
N VAL A 576 11.90 54.62 -19.71
CA VAL A 576 10.59 54.67 -20.35
C VAL A 576 10.26 56.13 -20.66
N THR A 577 9.87 56.42 -21.92
CA THR A 577 9.46 57.76 -22.36
C THR A 577 7.96 57.86 -22.65
N VAL A 578 7.32 56.74 -23.00
CA VAL A 578 5.86 56.60 -23.10
C VAL A 578 5.48 55.21 -22.60
N ALA A 579 4.37 55.09 -21.85
CA ALA A 579 3.82 53.82 -21.42
C ALA A 579 2.29 53.82 -21.55
N ASN A 580 1.73 52.73 -22.11
CA ASN A 580 0.30 52.45 -22.11
C ASN A 580 0.07 51.04 -21.55
N LEU A 581 -0.87 50.91 -20.63
CA LEU A 581 -1.35 49.61 -20.15
C LEU A 581 -2.71 49.31 -20.78
N THR A 582 -2.82 48.17 -21.45
CA THR A 582 -4.07 47.62 -21.96
C THR A 582 -4.44 46.41 -21.11
N LEU A 583 -5.60 46.45 -20.45
CA LEU A 583 -6.15 45.32 -19.70
C LEU A 583 -7.41 44.77 -20.38
N ALA A 584 -7.48 43.47 -20.61
CA ALA A 584 -8.68 42.77 -21.05
C ALA A 584 -9.35 42.10 -19.84
N LEU A 585 -10.38 42.77 -19.31
CA LEU A 585 -11.01 42.54 -18.01
C LEU A 585 -12.48 42.11 -18.18
N ALA A 586 -12.89 41.03 -17.53
CA ALA A 586 -14.29 40.63 -17.37
C ALA A 586 -14.64 40.55 -15.89
N TRP A 587 -15.90 40.73 -15.51
CA TRP A 587 -16.31 40.70 -14.09
C TRP A 587 -17.73 40.16 -13.93
N SER A 588 -18.12 39.91 -12.69
CA SER A 588 -19.48 39.47 -12.38
C SER A 588 -20.52 40.58 -12.66
N PRO A 589 -21.59 40.31 -13.43
CA PRO A 589 -22.65 41.29 -13.68
C PRO A 589 -23.50 41.60 -12.44
N ALA A 590 -23.31 40.87 -11.33
CA ALA A 590 -23.99 41.08 -10.05
C ALA A 590 -23.23 42.00 -9.08
N LEU A 591 -22.18 42.70 -9.55
CA LEU A 591 -21.48 43.73 -8.76
C LEU A 591 -22.25 45.05 -8.77
N LEU A 592 -22.38 45.68 -7.60
CA LEU A 592 -23.00 46.99 -7.42
C LEU A 592 -22.07 48.10 -7.93
N PRO A 593 -22.42 48.85 -8.98
CA PRO A 593 -21.47 49.77 -9.61
C PRO A 593 -21.12 51.00 -8.77
N ASP A 594 -21.98 51.41 -7.85
CA ASP A 594 -21.76 52.50 -6.88
C ASP A 594 -20.73 52.17 -5.81
N LEU A 595 -20.45 50.88 -5.56
CA LEU A 595 -19.49 50.42 -4.56
C LEU A 595 -18.28 49.68 -5.19
N SER A 596 -18.48 49.01 -6.32
CA SER A 596 -17.48 48.12 -6.94
C SER A 596 -16.55 48.86 -7.91
N GLN A 597 -15.25 48.71 -7.66
CA GLN A 597 -14.17 49.39 -8.39
C GLN A 597 -12.96 48.47 -8.58
N PHE A 598 -12.31 48.58 -9.74
CA PHE A 598 -11.05 47.90 -10.04
C PHE A 598 -9.93 48.94 -10.08
N VAL A 599 -8.90 48.76 -9.25
CA VAL A 599 -7.80 49.71 -9.06
C VAL A 599 -6.51 49.14 -9.64
N VAL A 600 -5.90 49.90 -10.55
CA VAL A 600 -4.58 49.63 -11.12
C VAL A 600 -3.55 50.50 -10.41
N MET A 601 -2.48 49.90 -9.92
CA MET A 601 -1.37 50.59 -9.26
C MET A 601 -0.03 50.13 -9.85
N LEU A 602 0.97 51.02 -9.87
CA LEU A 602 2.34 50.71 -10.30
C LEU A 602 3.31 51.22 -9.24
N ASN A 603 4.16 50.33 -8.71
CA ASN A 603 5.11 50.63 -7.63
C ASN A 603 4.47 51.28 -6.38
N GLY A 604 3.19 50.98 -6.14
CA GLY A 604 2.39 51.53 -5.03
C GLY A 604 1.47 52.70 -5.42
N GLU A 605 1.78 53.43 -6.49
CA GLU A 605 1.01 54.60 -6.94
C GLU A 605 -0.22 54.23 -7.78
N VAL A 606 -1.35 54.92 -7.56
CA VAL A 606 -2.60 54.62 -8.28
C VAL A 606 -2.57 55.20 -9.70
N VAL A 607 -2.56 54.31 -10.69
CA VAL A 607 -2.57 54.67 -12.12
C VAL A 607 -3.99 54.97 -12.60
N ARG A 608 -4.96 54.11 -12.24
CA ARG A 608 -6.37 54.30 -12.62
C ARG A 608 -7.31 53.51 -11.73
N THR A 609 -8.44 54.10 -11.39
CA THR A 609 -9.62 53.41 -10.85
C THR A 609 -10.68 53.27 -11.94
N VAL A 610 -11.27 52.09 -12.05
CA VAL A 610 -12.30 51.72 -13.04
C VAL A 610 -13.57 51.30 -12.31
N ARG A 611 -14.70 51.93 -12.63
CA ARG A 611 -16.02 51.58 -12.08
C ARG A 611 -16.57 50.34 -12.80
N LEU A 612 -17.07 49.35 -12.05
CA LEU A 612 -17.53 48.08 -12.63
C LEU A 612 -19.05 48.10 -12.85
N THR A 613 -19.50 48.23 -14.10
CA THR A 613 -20.94 48.25 -14.49
C THR A 613 -21.38 46.92 -15.12
N PRO A 614 -22.69 46.57 -15.11
CA PRO A 614 -23.15 45.32 -15.71
C PRO A 614 -22.93 45.26 -17.22
N ASP A 615 -23.03 46.41 -17.91
CA ASP A 615 -22.97 46.50 -19.38
C ASP A 615 -21.59 46.11 -19.96
N GLY A 616 -20.52 46.22 -19.17
CA GLY A 616 -19.17 45.80 -19.55
C GLY A 616 -18.76 44.40 -19.07
N ALA A 617 -19.57 43.75 -18.24
CA ALA A 617 -19.21 42.56 -17.45
C ALA A 617 -18.71 41.37 -18.30
N GLY A 618 -19.25 41.21 -19.51
CA GLY A 618 -18.88 40.13 -20.45
C GLY A 618 -17.44 40.16 -20.97
N GLY A 619 -16.73 41.29 -20.81
CA GLY A 619 -15.32 41.43 -21.17
C GLY A 619 -15.02 42.72 -21.92
N GLN A 620 -14.50 43.71 -21.20
CA GLN A 620 -14.06 44.99 -21.76
C GLN A 620 -12.54 45.04 -21.93
N GLN A 621 -12.06 45.70 -22.99
CA GLN A 621 -10.65 46.06 -23.14
C GLN A 621 -10.45 47.53 -22.77
N LEU A 622 -9.51 47.78 -21.85
CA LEU A 622 -9.28 49.05 -21.19
C LEU A 622 -7.83 49.48 -21.38
N THR A 623 -7.60 50.44 -22.27
CA THR A 623 -6.28 51.09 -22.42
C THR A 623 -6.21 52.35 -21.54
N MET A 624 -5.06 52.56 -20.88
CA MET A 624 -4.75 53.72 -20.07
C MET A 624 -3.29 54.12 -20.24
N ALA A 625 -3.02 55.42 -20.38
CA ALA A 625 -1.66 55.94 -20.33
C ALA A 625 -1.13 55.81 -18.89
N VAL A 626 0.15 55.45 -18.75
CA VAL A 626 0.84 55.33 -17.46
C VAL A 626 1.94 56.38 -17.41
N ASN A 627 2.07 57.10 -16.31
CA ASN A 627 3.11 58.11 -16.15
C ASN A 627 4.51 57.46 -16.24
N PRO A 628 5.37 57.83 -17.23
CA PRO A 628 6.69 57.24 -17.39
C PRO A 628 7.60 57.39 -16.15
N ALA A 629 7.37 58.41 -15.32
CA ALA A 629 8.13 58.63 -14.09
C ALA A 629 7.88 57.58 -12.99
N LEU A 630 6.86 56.72 -13.13
CA LEU A 630 6.61 55.62 -12.19
C LEU A 630 7.50 54.39 -12.46
N PHE A 631 8.19 54.33 -13.59
CA PHE A 631 9.06 53.20 -13.96
C PHE A 631 10.47 53.40 -13.39
N LEU A 632 10.86 52.53 -12.48
CA LEU A 632 12.17 52.58 -11.81
C LEU A 632 13.18 51.69 -12.55
N PRO A 633 14.47 52.06 -12.62
CA PRO A 633 15.51 51.16 -13.09
C PRO A 633 15.64 49.94 -12.17
N GLY A 634 15.59 48.73 -12.73
CA GLY A 634 15.59 47.48 -11.96
C GLY A 634 14.19 46.87 -11.83
N ASP A 635 13.82 46.49 -10.61
CA ASP A 635 12.62 45.69 -10.33
C ASP A 635 11.39 46.59 -10.10
N ASN A 636 10.30 46.34 -10.84
CA ASN A 636 9.03 47.08 -10.80
C ASN A 636 7.86 46.12 -10.49
N GLN A 637 6.72 46.67 -10.05
CA GLN A 637 5.56 45.89 -9.60
C GLN A 637 4.23 46.52 -10.05
N LEU A 638 3.50 45.84 -10.94
CA LEU A 638 2.14 46.19 -11.37
C LEU A 638 1.12 45.49 -10.46
N ASN A 639 0.36 46.24 -9.67
CA ASN A 639 -0.71 45.69 -8.82
C ASN A 639 -2.08 45.89 -9.47
N LEU A 640 -2.91 44.84 -9.42
CA LEU A 640 -4.29 44.85 -9.88
C LEU A 640 -5.20 44.43 -8.72
N ARG A 641 -6.10 45.32 -8.27
CA ARG A 641 -7.03 45.09 -7.15
C ARG A 641 -8.48 45.21 -7.57
N LEU A 642 -9.28 44.19 -7.29
CA LEU A 642 -10.73 44.26 -7.21
C LEU A 642 -11.14 44.76 -5.81
N ILE A 643 -12.02 45.75 -5.78
CA ILE A 643 -12.91 46.03 -4.64
C ILE A 643 -14.32 45.76 -5.15
N GLY A 644 -15.00 44.76 -4.59
CA GLY A 644 -16.25 44.24 -5.14
C GLY A 644 -17.32 44.05 -4.08
N HIS A 645 -18.52 44.54 -4.36
CA HIS A 645 -19.69 44.43 -3.48
C HIS A 645 -20.90 43.98 -4.29
N TYR A 646 -21.71 43.05 -3.77
CA TYR A 646 -22.90 42.53 -4.46
C TYR A 646 -24.23 42.85 -3.76
N THR A 647 -24.18 43.37 -2.54
CA THR A 647 -25.33 43.87 -1.77
C THR A 647 -24.92 45.14 -1.01
N ARG A 648 -25.90 45.94 -0.59
CA ARG A 648 -25.69 47.14 0.26
C ARG A 648 -25.85 46.83 1.75
N ASP A 649 -26.47 45.70 2.07
CA ASP A 649 -26.53 45.13 3.41
C ASP A 649 -25.25 44.29 3.66
N CYS A 650 -25.22 43.43 4.68
CA CYS A 650 -24.06 42.57 4.89
C CYS A 650 -23.89 41.52 3.77
N GLU A 651 -22.65 41.36 3.31
CA GLU A 651 -22.22 40.49 2.22
C GLU A 651 -21.36 39.32 2.73
N ASP A 652 -21.45 38.14 2.10
CA ASP A 652 -20.44 37.07 2.29
C ASP A 652 -19.18 37.45 1.48
N PRO A 653 -18.01 37.68 2.11
CA PRO A 653 -16.80 38.08 1.37
C PRO A 653 -16.26 37.04 0.39
N PHE A 654 -16.78 35.80 0.42
CA PHE A 654 -16.47 34.71 -0.51
C PHE A 654 -17.65 34.31 -1.39
N HIS A 655 -18.68 35.15 -1.50
CA HIS A 655 -19.83 34.88 -2.36
C HIS A 655 -19.39 34.66 -3.82
N SER A 656 -19.98 33.67 -4.50
CA SER A 656 -19.57 33.27 -5.86
C SER A 656 -19.75 34.37 -6.92
N SER A 657 -20.55 35.40 -6.62
CA SER A 657 -20.71 36.61 -7.43
C SER A 657 -19.57 37.63 -7.31
N LEU A 658 -18.61 37.46 -6.39
CA LEU A 658 -17.51 38.40 -6.20
C LEU A 658 -16.27 37.95 -6.98
N TRP A 659 -16.16 38.36 -8.25
CA TRP A 659 -14.98 38.06 -9.07
C TRP A 659 -14.74 39.05 -10.22
N ALA A 660 -13.46 39.15 -10.62
CA ALA A 660 -13.00 39.78 -11.85
C ALA A 660 -11.83 38.97 -12.46
N ASN A 661 -11.86 38.76 -13.78
CA ASN A 661 -10.86 37.99 -14.52
C ASN A 661 -10.06 38.89 -15.47
N VAL A 662 -8.74 38.81 -15.44
CA VAL A 662 -7.83 39.51 -16.36
C VAL A 662 -7.16 38.50 -17.30
N SER A 663 -7.33 38.68 -18.61
CA SER A 663 -6.72 37.80 -19.62
C SER A 663 -5.22 38.06 -19.74
N ASN A 664 -4.38 37.04 -19.55
CA ASN A 664 -2.92 37.17 -19.56
C ASN A 664 -2.31 37.39 -20.95
N THR A 665 -2.99 36.94 -22.01
CA THR A 665 -2.57 37.10 -23.41
C THR A 665 -3.15 38.33 -24.10
N ARG A 666 -4.34 38.79 -23.70
CA ARG A 666 -5.00 39.99 -24.27
C ARG A 666 -4.73 41.28 -23.48
N SER A 667 -4.08 41.17 -22.33
CA SER A 667 -3.58 42.31 -21.55
C SER A 667 -2.08 42.46 -21.76
N ALA A 668 -1.63 43.69 -21.99
CA ALA A 668 -0.24 44.02 -22.28
C ALA A 668 0.13 45.42 -21.81
N LEU A 669 1.43 45.61 -21.58
CA LEU A 669 2.09 46.87 -21.28
C LEU A 669 2.92 47.26 -22.51
N ASP A 670 2.50 48.31 -23.20
CA ASP A 670 3.16 48.89 -24.38
C ASP A 670 4.10 50.01 -23.92
N LEU A 671 5.41 49.79 -24.00
CA LEU A 671 6.45 50.72 -23.59
C LEU A 671 7.17 51.30 -24.82
N THR A 672 7.48 52.60 -24.76
CA THR A 672 8.51 53.23 -25.59
C THR A 672 9.70 53.55 -24.69
N ILE A 673 10.87 53.01 -25.04
CA ILE A 673 12.06 52.94 -24.17
C ILE A 673 13.24 53.58 -24.88
N GLN A 674 13.78 54.65 -24.29
CA GLN A 674 15.05 55.26 -24.68
C GLN A 674 16.21 54.47 -24.05
N ARG A 675 17.13 53.97 -24.88
CA ARG A 675 18.40 53.39 -24.43
C ARG A 675 19.44 54.47 -24.17
N LEU A 676 20.22 54.27 -23.10
CA LEU A 676 21.42 55.04 -22.78
C LEU A 676 22.66 54.19 -23.14
N PRO A 677 23.69 54.78 -23.78
CA PRO A 677 24.87 54.04 -24.23
C PRO A 677 25.78 53.69 -23.06
N LEU A 678 26.10 52.40 -22.90
CA LEU A 678 27.12 51.95 -21.95
C LEU A 678 28.54 52.16 -22.53
N GLY A 679 29.51 52.36 -21.65
CA GLY A 679 30.94 52.40 -21.97
C GLY A 679 31.60 51.07 -21.60
N PRO A 680 32.42 50.41 -22.46
CA PRO A 680 32.90 49.05 -22.23
C PRO A 680 33.59 48.81 -20.88
N ASN A 681 33.07 47.86 -20.09
CA ASN A 681 33.68 47.44 -18.82
C ASN A 681 33.25 46.01 -18.45
N LEU A 682 34.23 45.10 -18.38
CA LEU A 682 34.06 43.70 -17.99
C LEU A 682 33.53 43.51 -16.56
N ALA A 683 33.74 44.47 -15.65
CA ALA A 683 33.26 44.39 -14.27
C ALA A 683 31.72 44.38 -14.14
N ARG A 684 30.98 44.62 -15.24
CA ARG A 684 29.51 44.51 -15.30
C ARG A 684 29.01 43.13 -15.74
N LEU A 685 29.89 42.22 -16.18
CA LEU A 685 29.48 40.91 -16.67
C LEU A 685 28.61 40.18 -15.62
N PRO A 686 27.48 39.58 -16.02
CA PRO A 686 27.07 39.25 -17.39
C PRO A 686 26.38 40.38 -18.20
N SER A 687 26.07 41.54 -17.62
CA SER A 687 25.41 42.65 -18.34
C SER A 687 26.42 43.37 -19.27
N PRO A 688 26.05 43.78 -20.50
CA PRO A 688 24.70 43.82 -21.08
C PRO A 688 24.26 42.55 -21.84
N PHE A 689 25.13 41.53 -21.92
CA PHE A 689 24.90 40.29 -22.69
C PHE A 689 23.78 39.42 -22.10
N PHE A 690 23.67 39.37 -20.77
CA PHE A 690 22.47 38.97 -20.05
C PHE A 690 22.22 39.98 -18.93
N ASP A 691 21.01 40.52 -18.87
CA ASP A 691 20.55 41.32 -17.74
C ASP A 691 19.41 40.59 -17.03
N LYS A 692 19.39 40.60 -15.69
CA LYS A 692 18.31 39.97 -14.92
C LYS A 692 16.94 40.59 -15.22
N ALA A 693 16.94 41.85 -15.62
CA ALA A 693 15.74 42.67 -15.80
C ALA A 693 15.01 42.44 -17.15
N ASP A 694 15.59 41.74 -18.13
CA ASP A 694 14.83 41.43 -19.34
C ASP A 694 13.71 40.41 -19.03
N ASN A 695 12.52 40.68 -19.56
CA ASN A 695 11.35 39.81 -19.41
C ASN A 695 11.29 38.74 -20.53
N LEU A 696 11.90 39.01 -21.70
CA LEU A 696 11.88 38.16 -22.89
C LEU A 696 13.04 37.13 -22.92
N PRO A 697 12.92 36.02 -23.72
CA PRO A 697 13.99 35.02 -23.87
C PRO A 697 15.34 35.59 -24.31
N LEU A 698 16.44 34.99 -23.83
CA LEU A 698 17.79 35.42 -24.16
C LEU A 698 18.18 35.00 -25.59
N ASN A 699 18.04 35.90 -26.55
CA ASN A 699 18.61 35.76 -27.89
C ASN A 699 20.03 36.37 -27.90
N LEU A 700 21.08 35.55 -27.92
CA LEU A 700 22.46 36.00 -27.80
C LEU A 700 23.34 35.41 -28.93
N PRO A 701 23.80 36.21 -29.90
CA PRO A 701 24.61 35.72 -31.01
C PRO A 701 26.05 35.35 -30.65
N PHE A 702 26.57 34.31 -31.31
CA PHE A 702 27.93 33.77 -31.17
C PHE A 702 28.69 33.92 -32.51
N VAL A 703 29.69 34.77 -32.56
CA VAL A 703 30.40 35.14 -33.79
C VAL A 703 31.74 34.41 -33.89
N PHE A 704 31.97 33.77 -35.04
CA PHE A 704 33.20 33.07 -35.41
C PHE A 704 33.75 33.65 -36.72
N ALA A 705 35.06 33.59 -36.93
CA ALA A 705 35.67 34.10 -38.16
C ALA A 705 35.32 33.27 -39.42
N SER A 706 35.06 31.98 -39.23
CA SER A 706 34.68 30.99 -40.24
C SER A 706 33.75 29.93 -39.61
N ALA A 707 33.46 28.83 -40.30
CA ALA A 707 33.01 27.62 -39.62
C ALA A 707 34.02 27.24 -38.51
N PRO A 708 33.57 26.90 -37.29
CA PRO A 708 34.45 26.79 -36.13
C PRO A 708 35.20 25.45 -36.06
N SER A 709 36.40 25.49 -35.47
CA SER A 709 37.18 24.31 -35.07
C SER A 709 36.63 23.67 -33.79
N ASN A 710 37.12 22.47 -33.46
CA ASN A 710 36.72 21.74 -32.25
C ASN A 710 37.00 22.57 -30.98
N GLY A 711 38.18 23.18 -30.84
CA GLY A 711 38.50 24.01 -29.68
C GLY A 711 37.66 25.30 -29.59
N GLU A 712 37.23 25.87 -30.72
CA GLU A 712 36.28 27.00 -30.74
C GLU A 712 34.87 26.57 -30.32
N LEU A 713 34.40 25.39 -30.73
CA LEU A 713 33.14 24.81 -30.27
C LEU A 713 33.18 24.48 -28.77
N GLU A 714 34.28 23.91 -28.29
CA GLU A 714 34.48 23.59 -26.87
C GLU A 714 34.57 24.87 -26.00
N ALA A 715 35.21 25.94 -26.50
CA ALA A 715 35.21 27.25 -25.85
C ALA A 715 33.80 27.88 -25.85
N ALA A 716 33.11 27.84 -26.98
CA ALA A 716 31.74 28.34 -27.09
C ALA A 716 30.74 27.57 -26.21
N ALA A 717 30.94 26.27 -26.01
CA ALA A 717 30.15 25.44 -25.10
C ALA A 717 30.21 25.94 -23.64
N SER A 718 31.39 26.25 -23.13
CA SER A 718 31.57 26.84 -21.79
C SER A 718 30.79 28.14 -21.61
N VAL A 719 30.74 28.98 -22.65
CA VAL A 719 30.03 30.26 -22.61
C VAL A 719 28.51 30.07 -22.78
N ALA A 720 28.07 29.24 -23.72
CA ALA A 720 26.65 28.94 -23.94
C ALA A 720 26.00 28.26 -22.72
N SER A 721 26.70 27.33 -22.07
CA SER A 721 26.25 26.71 -20.81
C SER A 721 26.15 27.72 -19.66
N TRP A 722 27.09 28.66 -19.54
CA TRP A 722 27.01 29.75 -18.57
C TRP A 722 25.79 30.65 -18.78
N PHE A 723 25.57 31.13 -20.01
CA PHE A 723 24.41 31.98 -20.31
C PHE A 723 23.08 31.22 -20.26
N GLY A 724 23.04 29.94 -20.65
CA GLY A 724 21.87 29.07 -20.54
C GLY A 724 21.45 28.86 -19.08
N ARG A 725 22.43 28.61 -18.20
CA ARG A 725 22.23 28.56 -16.75
C ARG A 725 21.61 29.84 -16.19
N LEU A 726 22.04 31.02 -16.66
CA LEU A 726 21.49 32.31 -16.23
C LEU A 726 20.06 32.53 -16.77
N ALA A 727 19.81 32.22 -18.05
CA ALA A 727 18.54 32.49 -18.73
C ALA A 727 17.44 31.43 -18.49
N SER A 728 17.77 30.30 -17.86
CA SER A 728 16.90 29.26 -17.28
C SER A 728 15.40 29.59 -17.18
N TYR A 729 15.03 30.64 -16.44
CA TYR A 729 13.65 30.99 -16.11
C TYR A 729 12.85 31.67 -17.23
N ARG A 730 13.50 32.07 -18.33
CA ARG A 730 12.88 32.75 -19.49
C ARG A 730 13.26 32.16 -20.85
N GLY A 731 14.10 31.13 -20.90
CA GLY A 731 14.57 30.50 -22.13
C GLY A 731 15.69 31.29 -22.84
N PHE A 732 16.34 30.65 -23.81
CA PHE A 732 17.49 31.16 -24.53
C PHE A 732 17.64 30.53 -25.92
N ALA A 733 18.27 31.25 -26.85
CA ALA A 733 18.73 30.76 -28.15
C ALA A 733 20.08 31.40 -28.52
N PHE A 734 21.01 30.59 -29.01
CA PHE A 734 22.41 30.98 -29.24
C PHE A 734 22.78 30.92 -30.72
N LYS A 735 22.45 31.99 -31.44
CA LYS A 735 22.52 32.03 -32.91
C LYS A 735 23.96 32.25 -33.40
N PRO A 736 24.60 31.30 -34.10
CA PRO A 736 25.95 31.49 -34.59
C PRO A 736 25.98 32.40 -35.83
N SER A 737 27.09 33.11 -36.03
CA SER A 737 27.33 33.95 -37.20
C SER A 737 28.77 33.81 -37.67
N TYR A 738 28.98 33.55 -38.96
CA TYR A 738 30.31 33.32 -39.55
C TYR A 738 30.74 34.55 -40.35
N GLY A 739 31.90 35.12 -40.01
CA GLY A 739 32.50 36.30 -40.68
C GLY A 739 31.74 37.62 -40.54
N ARG A 740 30.51 37.61 -40.00
CA ARG A 740 29.62 38.76 -39.88
C ARG A 740 29.31 39.06 -38.41
N ILE A 741 29.36 40.34 -38.05
CA ILE A 741 28.90 40.83 -36.75
C ILE A 741 27.41 41.23 -36.90
N PRO A 742 26.49 40.76 -36.05
CA PRO A 742 25.11 41.24 -36.00
C PRO A 742 24.99 42.59 -35.27
N ARG A 743 23.81 43.21 -35.29
CA ARG A 743 23.47 44.36 -34.41
C ARG A 743 23.21 43.88 -32.98
N GLY A 744 23.13 44.80 -32.02
CA GLY A 744 22.98 44.49 -30.60
C GLY A 744 24.26 43.95 -29.95
N ASN A 745 24.08 43.16 -28.89
CA ASN A 745 25.18 42.55 -28.15
C ASN A 745 25.54 41.18 -28.74
N ALA A 746 26.82 40.83 -28.84
CA ALA A 746 27.25 39.50 -29.30
C ALA A 746 28.57 39.05 -28.67
N ILE A 747 28.77 37.73 -28.60
CA ILE A 747 30.02 37.11 -28.14
C ILE A 747 30.85 36.72 -29.36
N VAL A 748 32.16 36.85 -29.28
CA VAL A 748 33.06 36.72 -30.43
C VAL A 748 34.30 35.93 -30.05
N PHE A 749 34.64 34.88 -30.80
CA PHE A 749 35.79 34.01 -30.52
C PHE A 749 36.92 34.29 -31.52
N LEU A 750 38.14 34.52 -31.01
CA LEU A 750 39.27 35.00 -31.81
C LEU A 750 40.61 34.32 -31.46
N ARG A 751 41.37 34.02 -32.53
CA ARG A 751 42.75 33.53 -32.52
C ARG A 751 43.63 34.42 -33.40
N PRO A 752 44.98 34.38 -33.28
CA PRO A 752 45.87 35.21 -34.09
C PRO A 752 45.60 35.09 -35.60
N GLY A 753 45.57 36.24 -36.30
CA GLY A 753 45.28 36.32 -37.73
C GLY A 753 43.80 36.39 -38.10
N MET A 754 42.87 36.06 -37.19
CA MET A 754 41.43 36.24 -37.40
C MET A 754 41.02 37.73 -37.34
N ARG A 755 39.92 38.08 -38.00
CA ARG A 755 39.41 39.47 -38.11
C ARG A 755 37.93 39.53 -37.76
N VAL A 756 37.53 40.63 -37.10
CA VAL A 756 36.14 40.91 -36.72
C VAL A 756 35.81 42.33 -37.18
N GLY A 757 35.11 42.43 -38.31
CA GLY A 757 34.98 43.69 -39.05
C GLY A 757 36.35 44.23 -39.48
N SER A 758 36.62 45.49 -39.16
CA SER A 758 37.94 46.12 -39.36
C SER A 758 38.91 45.95 -38.18
N TYR A 759 38.49 45.31 -37.08
CA TYR A 759 39.30 45.19 -35.86
C TYR A 759 40.18 43.94 -35.86
N VAL A 760 41.42 44.11 -35.42
CA VAL A 760 42.43 43.06 -35.25
C VAL A 760 43.04 43.21 -33.84
N PRO A 761 42.73 42.32 -32.88
CA PRO A 761 43.30 42.40 -31.54
C PRO A 761 44.76 41.91 -31.49
N THR A 762 45.55 42.50 -30.60
CA THR A 762 46.83 41.93 -30.18
C THR A 762 46.60 40.91 -29.08
N ILE A 763 46.71 39.62 -29.40
CA ILE A 763 46.44 38.52 -28.46
C ILE A 763 47.76 38.07 -27.83
N THR A 764 47.97 38.44 -26.55
CA THR A 764 49.20 38.11 -25.79
C THR A 764 49.11 36.80 -25.01
N GLY A 765 47.90 36.30 -24.75
CA GLY A 765 47.61 35.11 -23.96
C GLY A 765 46.09 34.88 -23.79
N PRO A 766 45.66 33.96 -22.91
CA PRO A 766 44.24 33.71 -22.63
C PRO A 766 43.60 34.96 -22.02
N SER A 767 42.64 35.55 -22.71
CA SER A 767 42.13 36.89 -22.39
C SER A 767 40.71 37.12 -22.88
N ALA A 768 40.06 38.17 -22.35
CA ALA A 768 38.78 38.66 -22.86
C ALA A 768 38.73 40.19 -22.84
N MET A 769 37.87 40.76 -23.67
CA MET A 769 37.72 42.21 -23.80
C MET A 769 36.30 42.57 -24.23
N VAL A 770 35.75 43.65 -23.67
CA VAL A 770 34.51 44.26 -24.18
C VAL A 770 34.89 45.44 -25.06
N ILE A 771 34.30 45.51 -26.25
CA ILE A 771 34.37 46.68 -27.15
C ILE A 771 32.94 47.12 -27.54
N ARG A 772 32.76 48.32 -28.10
CA ARG A 772 31.47 48.72 -28.69
C ARG A 772 31.27 48.04 -30.04
N ASN A 773 30.05 47.66 -30.39
CA ASN A 773 29.71 47.07 -31.68
C ASN A 773 29.86 48.13 -32.80
N PRO A 774 30.67 47.89 -33.85
CA PRO A 774 30.86 48.87 -34.94
C PRO A 774 29.61 49.05 -35.82
N PHE A 775 28.61 48.16 -35.73
CA PHE A 775 27.34 48.24 -36.48
C PHE A 775 26.14 48.67 -35.63
N ASP A 776 26.32 48.91 -34.34
CA ASP A 776 25.29 49.36 -33.39
C ASP A 776 25.92 50.16 -32.24
N GLY A 777 25.64 51.47 -32.18
CA GLY A 777 26.18 52.37 -31.16
C GLY A 777 25.72 52.07 -29.72
N PHE A 778 24.68 51.25 -29.53
CA PHE A 778 24.16 50.80 -28.24
C PHE A 778 24.54 49.35 -27.90
N GLY A 779 25.21 48.63 -28.81
CA GLY A 779 25.67 47.26 -28.61
C GLY A 779 27.11 47.17 -28.08
N GLU A 780 27.39 46.16 -27.27
CA GLU A 780 28.74 45.77 -26.84
C GLU A 780 29.10 44.36 -27.39
N LEU A 781 30.37 44.12 -27.71
CA LEU A 781 30.90 42.83 -28.15
C LEU A 781 31.84 42.26 -27.08
N LEU A 782 31.62 41.01 -26.66
CA LEU A 782 32.52 40.29 -25.77
C LEU A 782 33.49 39.44 -26.61
N LEU A 783 34.72 39.92 -26.77
CA LEU A 783 35.79 39.18 -27.41
C LEU A 783 36.39 38.18 -26.41
N VAL A 784 36.48 36.91 -26.80
CA VAL A 784 37.15 35.83 -26.06
C VAL A 784 38.34 35.36 -26.91
N MET A 785 39.54 35.36 -26.32
CA MET A 785 40.81 35.36 -27.07
C MET A 785 41.84 34.41 -26.46
N GLY A 786 42.64 33.78 -27.31
CA GLY A 786 43.79 32.96 -26.92
C GLY A 786 44.73 32.74 -28.09
N ARG A 787 46.03 32.48 -27.82
CA ARG A 787 47.04 32.27 -28.88
C ARG A 787 46.83 30.95 -29.61
N ASP A 788 46.29 29.94 -28.93
CA ASP A 788 45.88 28.65 -29.46
C ASP A 788 44.47 28.24 -28.97
N GLU A 789 44.02 27.05 -29.34
CA GLU A 789 42.72 26.50 -28.90
C GLU A 789 42.67 26.17 -27.40
N ARG A 790 43.80 25.90 -26.74
CA ARG A 790 43.86 25.62 -25.30
C ARG A 790 43.67 26.89 -24.49
N GLU A 791 44.31 27.97 -24.89
CA GLU A 791 44.14 29.30 -24.29
C GLU A 791 42.75 29.87 -24.53
N LEU A 792 42.18 29.67 -25.72
CA LEU A 792 40.81 30.10 -26.02
C LEU A 792 39.78 29.38 -25.12
N LYS A 793 39.94 28.07 -24.92
CA LYS A 793 39.14 27.30 -23.95
C LYS A 793 39.36 27.78 -22.51
N LEU A 794 40.60 28.07 -22.11
CA LEU A 794 40.90 28.55 -20.77
C LEU A 794 40.24 29.92 -20.49
N ALA A 795 40.32 30.86 -21.44
CA ALA A 795 39.66 32.15 -21.33
C ALA A 795 38.12 32.02 -21.26
N ALA A 796 37.54 31.18 -22.11
CA ALA A 796 36.10 30.89 -22.10
C ALA A 796 35.63 30.24 -20.79
N ALA A 797 36.36 29.26 -20.28
CA ALA A 797 36.06 28.58 -19.02
C ALA A 797 36.26 29.50 -17.80
N ALA A 798 37.27 30.38 -17.82
CA ALA A 798 37.51 31.35 -16.75
C ALA A 798 36.38 32.38 -16.66
N LEU A 799 35.93 32.94 -17.79
CA LEU A 799 34.72 33.76 -17.86
C LEU A 799 33.49 33.01 -17.32
N ALA A 800 33.21 31.82 -17.86
CA ALA A 800 32.03 31.02 -17.55
C ALA A 800 31.93 30.60 -16.07
N THR A 801 33.08 30.49 -15.39
CA THR A 801 33.18 30.12 -13.96
C THR A 801 33.49 31.30 -13.03
N GLY A 802 33.58 32.53 -13.56
CA GLY A 802 33.83 33.75 -12.78
C GLY A 802 35.20 33.77 -12.10
N ARG A 803 36.26 33.35 -12.81
CA ARG A 803 37.64 33.23 -12.29
C ARG A 803 38.60 34.20 -12.97
N GLY A 804 39.59 34.67 -12.20
CA GLY A 804 40.53 35.72 -12.63
C GLY A 804 40.12 37.12 -12.16
N THR A 805 41.00 38.11 -12.37
CA THR A 805 40.74 39.52 -12.04
C THR A 805 40.04 40.21 -13.20
N ILE A 806 38.73 40.41 -13.09
CA ILE A 806 37.88 40.94 -14.15
C ILE A 806 37.56 42.42 -13.88
N GLY A 807 38.05 43.33 -14.71
CA GLY A 807 37.74 44.76 -14.61
C GLY A 807 38.37 45.61 -15.70
N GLY A 808 37.78 46.79 -15.95
CA GLY A 808 38.17 47.63 -17.09
C GLY A 808 37.70 47.04 -18.42
N ALA A 809 38.26 47.50 -19.54
CA ALA A 809 37.85 47.03 -20.87
C ALA A 809 38.32 45.59 -21.17
N GLY A 810 39.48 45.17 -20.66
CA GLY A 810 40.11 43.87 -20.95
C GLY A 810 40.69 43.19 -19.71
N ALA A 811 40.69 41.85 -19.70
CA ALA A 811 41.21 41.01 -18.62
C ALA A 811 42.03 39.83 -19.18
N SER A 812 42.99 39.33 -18.38
CA SER A 812 43.79 38.14 -18.67
C SER A 812 43.47 37.01 -17.69
N PHE A 813 43.56 35.77 -18.16
CA PHE A 813 43.26 34.54 -17.42
C PHE A 813 44.45 33.59 -17.36
N ASP A 814 45.67 34.09 -17.54
CA ASP A 814 46.88 33.27 -17.43
C ASP A 814 47.03 32.69 -16.01
N GLY A 815 47.49 31.45 -15.91
CA GLY A 815 47.60 30.68 -14.67
C GLY A 815 46.27 30.34 -13.96
N VAL A 816 45.09 30.73 -14.47
CA VAL A 816 43.80 30.48 -13.81
C VAL A 816 43.47 28.99 -13.78
N ARG A 817 42.97 28.51 -12.62
CA ARG A 817 42.49 27.13 -12.45
C ARG A 817 40.97 27.07 -12.54
N ILE A 818 40.48 26.18 -13.40
CA ILE A 818 39.05 25.90 -13.60
C ILE A 818 38.60 24.82 -12.60
N PRO A 819 37.41 24.95 -11.97
CA PRO A 819 36.87 23.90 -11.10
C PRO A 819 36.43 22.66 -11.90
N THR A 820 36.70 21.48 -11.34
CA THR A 820 36.25 20.17 -11.83
C THR A 820 35.20 19.58 -10.88
N TYR A 821 34.25 18.81 -11.39
CA TYR A 821 33.14 18.27 -10.61
C TYR A 821 33.18 16.73 -10.55
N ALA A 822 32.74 16.16 -9.43
CA ALA A 822 32.49 14.73 -9.32
C ALA A 822 31.12 14.36 -9.93
N ARG A 823 30.93 13.07 -10.24
CA ARG A 823 29.61 12.54 -10.66
C ARG A 823 28.54 12.87 -9.61
N TYR A 824 27.37 13.29 -10.09
CA TYR A 824 26.22 13.76 -9.32
C TYR A 824 26.43 15.06 -8.50
N ALA A 825 27.61 15.71 -8.55
CA ALA A 825 27.89 16.95 -7.82
C ALA A 825 27.34 18.22 -8.51
N ALA A 826 26.21 18.11 -9.20
CA ALA A 826 25.57 19.19 -9.96
C ALA A 826 25.00 20.27 -9.02
N PRO A 827 25.45 21.55 -9.10
CA PRO A 827 25.01 22.61 -8.19
C PRO A 827 23.49 22.87 -8.10
N ARG A 828 22.69 22.46 -9.09
CA ARG A 828 21.23 22.56 -9.07
C ARG A 828 20.51 21.28 -8.65
N TRP A 829 21.17 20.13 -8.62
CA TRP A 829 20.52 18.88 -8.22
C TRP A 829 20.48 18.75 -6.69
N LEU A 830 19.35 18.32 -6.17
CA LEU A 830 19.17 17.98 -4.77
C LEU A 830 20.08 16.79 -4.43
N ARG A 831 20.79 16.90 -3.32
CA ARG A 831 21.78 15.90 -2.91
C ARG A 831 21.12 14.59 -2.49
N SER A 832 21.69 13.48 -2.92
CA SER A 832 21.31 12.11 -2.52
C SER A 832 22.06 11.61 -1.28
N ASP A 833 23.17 12.25 -0.89
CA ASP A 833 24.00 11.84 0.25
C ASP A 833 23.56 12.42 1.60
N ARG A 834 22.64 13.39 1.60
CA ARG A 834 22.00 13.95 2.81
C ARG A 834 20.62 14.49 2.53
N SER A 835 19.82 14.65 3.58
CA SER A 835 18.61 15.48 3.51
C SER A 835 18.96 16.97 3.33
N VAL A 836 18.11 17.69 2.59
CA VAL A 836 18.32 19.09 2.18
C VAL A 836 17.11 19.93 2.61
N ARG A 837 17.34 21.09 3.22
CA ARG A 837 16.27 22.01 3.67
C ARG A 837 15.67 22.78 2.50
N LEU A 838 14.37 23.10 2.54
CA LEU A 838 13.74 23.94 1.52
C LEU A 838 14.39 25.33 1.44
N GLY A 839 14.82 25.89 2.56
CA GLY A 839 15.58 27.15 2.62
C GLY A 839 17.01 27.09 2.06
N GLU A 840 17.52 25.92 1.68
CA GLU A 840 18.76 25.80 0.88
C GLU A 840 18.50 25.88 -0.63
N ILE A 841 17.22 25.82 -1.06
CA ILE A 841 16.81 25.65 -2.45
C ILE A 841 16.07 26.89 -2.98
N VAL A 842 15.18 27.47 -2.16
CA VAL A 842 14.36 28.65 -2.50
C VAL A 842 14.47 29.73 -1.44
N ASP A 843 14.18 30.98 -1.82
CA ASP A 843 14.16 32.13 -0.91
C ASP A 843 13.12 31.88 0.22
N PRO A 844 13.50 31.95 1.51
CA PRO A 844 12.56 31.86 2.63
C PRO A 844 11.34 32.80 2.56
N ARG A 845 11.37 33.84 1.74
CA ARG A 845 10.23 34.74 1.45
C ARG A 845 9.19 34.11 0.51
N SER A 846 9.58 33.26 -0.44
CA SER A 846 8.61 32.59 -1.35
C SER A 846 7.85 31.45 -0.68
N LEU A 847 8.29 31.06 0.53
CA LEU A 847 7.62 30.10 1.42
C LEU A 847 6.65 30.78 2.41
N GLN A 848 6.30 32.05 2.19
CA GLN A 848 5.38 32.83 3.03
C GLN A 848 4.23 33.40 2.20
N GLY A 849 3.00 33.23 2.68
CA GLY A 849 1.78 33.70 2.02
C GLY A 849 1.00 34.68 2.90
N VAL A 850 0.31 35.62 2.27
CA VAL A 850 -0.44 36.68 2.96
C VAL A 850 -1.84 36.82 2.36
N GLY A 851 -2.87 36.86 3.20
CA GLY A 851 -4.28 37.06 2.79
C GLY A 851 -5.14 35.80 2.80
N LEU A 852 -6.33 35.92 2.19
CA LEU A 852 -7.37 34.87 2.14
C LEU A 852 -8.04 34.85 0.75
N PRO A 853 -7.73 33.86 -0.13
CA PRO A 853 -6.65 32.89 0.00
C PRO A 853 -5.26 33.55 -0.09
N PRO A 854 -4.23 32.98 0.55
CA PRO A 854 -2.86 33.53 0.54
C PRO A 854 -2.06 33.21 -0.75
N GLY A 855 -2.65 32.41 -1.66
CA GLY A 855 -2.02 31.95 -2.90
C GLY A 855 -1.11 30.72 -2.73
N PRO A 856 -0.78 30.03 -3.83
CA PRO A 856 0.07 28.85 -3.82
C PRO A 856 1.53 29.21 -3.55
N LEU A 857 2.12 28.64 -2.50
CA LEU A 857 3.54 28.74 -2.20
C LEU A 857 4.29 27.64 -2.95
N THR A 858 5.43 27.96 -3.57
CA THR A 858 6.12 27.04 -4.48
C THR A 858 7.58 26.80 -4.08
N ALA A 859 8.02 25.55 -4.24
CA ALA A 859 9.40 25.13 -4.06
C ALA A 859 9.84 24.30 -5.28
N ALA A 860 10.48 24.96 -6.24
CA ALA A 860 11.07 24.30 -7.41
C ALA A 860 12.46 23.73 -7.07
N PHE A 861 12.72 22.49 -7.49
CA PHE A 861 13.99 21.80 -7.28
C PHE A 861 14.31 20.90 -8.49
N ARG A 862 15.57 20.45 -8.59
CA ARG A 862 16.00 19.48 -9.60
C ARG A 862 16.62 18.27 -8.92
N THR A 863 16.64 17.12 -9.59
CA THR A 863 17.19 15.87 -9.05
C THR A 863 17.96 15.13 -10.12
N ALA A 864 18.89 14.26 -9.71
CA ALA A 864 19.49 13.31 -10.64
C ALA A 864 18.38 12.45 -11.29
N PRO A 865 18.39 12.25 -12.61
CA PRO A 865 17.32 11.54 -13.33
C PRO A 865 17.49 10.01 -13.32
N ASP A 866 18.47 9.47 -12.59
CA ASP A 866 18.72 8.04 -12.39
C ASP A 866 18.47 7.57 -10.95
N LEU A 867 17.68 8.32 -10.17
CA LEU A 867 17.27 7.95 -8.82
C LEU A 867 16.23 6.82 -8.86
N PHE A 868 16.68 5.62 -8.52
CA PHE A 868 15.85 4.44 -8.36
C PHE A 868 15.32 4.31 -6.94
N PHE A 869 14.00 4.18 -6.82
CA PHE A 869 13.31 3.73 -5.63
C PHE A 869 12.65 2.37 -5.91
N TRP A 870 12.55 1.52 -4.89
CA TRP A 870 11.80 0.27 -4.99
C TRP A 870 10.32 0.55 -5.38
N PRO A 871 9.66 -0.28 -6.20
CA PRO A 871 8.27 -0.05 -6.62
C PRO A 871 7.33 0.36 -5.48
N ARG A 872 6.66 1.51 -5.69
CA ARG A 872 5.77 2.24 -4.75
C ARG A 872 6.46 3.03 -3.62
N GLY A 873 7.78 3.03 -3.53
CA GLY A 873 8.51 3.99 -2.69
C GLY A 873 8.73 5.35 -3.39
N GLY A 874 9.18 6.34 -2.61
CA GLY A 874 9.57 7.65 -3.12
C GLY A 874 10.51 8.42 -2.18
N ALA A 875 10.79 9.68 -2.53
CA ALA A 875 11.50 10.60 -1.65
C ALA A 875 10.61 10.99 -0.46
N SER A 876 11.20 11.47 0.65
CA SER A 876 10.39 11.91 1.79
C SER A 876 10.54 13.40 2.08
N LEU A 877 9.42 14.03 2.40
CA LEU A 877 9.31 15.44 2.78
C LEU A 877 8.93 15.51 4.28
N ASP A 878 9.82 15.97 5.15
CA ASP A 878 9.48 16.42 6.51
C ASP A 878 9.00 17.87 6.43
N LEU A 879 7.69 18.06 6.26
CA LEU A 879 7.09 19.38 6.13
C LEU A 879 6.75 19.97 7.49
N ARG A 880 7.27 21.16 7.77
CA ARG A 880 6.91 21.97 8.94
C ARG A 880 6.19 23.20 8.43
N TYR A 881 5.03 23.51 8.99
CA TYR A 881 4.15 24.53 8.43
C TYR A 881 3.44 25.32 9.54
N ARG A 882 3.13 26.58 9.24
CA ARG A 882 2.57 27.57 10.17
C ARG A 882 1.28 28.16 9.60
N TYR A 883 0.33 28.46 10.47
CA TYR A 883 -0.99 28.97 10.13
C TYR A 883 -1.58 29.79 11.29
N PRO A 884 -2.51 30.73 11.05
CA PRO A 884 -3.12 31.50 12.13
C PRO A 884 -3.95 30.61 13.07
N SER A 885 -3.94 30.93 14.35
CA SER A 885 -4.77 30.29 15.37
C SER A 885 -5.69 31.35 15.96
N ALA A 886 -6.93 31.41 15.46
CA ALA A 886 -7.89 32.44 15.81
C ALA A 886 -9.35 31.94 15.66
N PRO A 887 -10.33 32.51 16.39
CA PRO A 887 -11.72 32.04 16.36
C PRO A 887 -12.44 32.14 15.00
N TRP A 888 -11.93 32.97 14.08
CA TRP A 888 -12.51 33.13 12.74
C TRP A 888 -12.18 31.96 11.78
N LEU A 889 -11.18 31.11 12.10
CA LEU A 889 -10.75 30.00 11.24
C LEU A 889 -11.40 28.69 11.68
N ASP A 890 -12.15 28.03 10.79
CA ASP A 890 -12.57 26.65 11.01
C ASP A 890 -11.39 25.71 10.76
N ARG A 891 -10.60 25.47 11.83
CA ARG A 891 -9.45 24.55 11.82
C ARG A 891 -9.81 23.09 11.49
N ARG A 892 -11.08 22.69 11.52
CA ARG A 892 -11.51 21.32 11.15
C ARG A 892 -11.78 21.20 9.65
N SER A 893 -12.38 22.22 9.05
CA SER A 893 -12.66 22.25 7.61
C SER A 893 -11.49 22.79 6.78
N SER A 894 -10.56 23.54 7.39
CA SER A 894 -9.38 24.09 6.72
C SER A 894 -8.22 23.10 6.62
N GLY A 895 -7.47 23.19 5.52
CA GLY A 895 -6.33 22.32 5.23
C GLY A 895 -5.18 23.00 4.50
N LEU A 896 -4.05 22.30 4.45
CA LEU A 896 -2.90 22.60 3.59
C LEU A 896 -2.81 21.51 2.53
N ASP A 897 -3.14 21.85 1.29
CA ASP A 897 -3.08 20.96 0.14
C ASP A 897 -1.66 20.94 -0.45
N ILE A 898 -1.12 19.74 -0.64
CA ILE A 898 0.22 19.52 -1.18
C ILE A 898 0.09 18.82 -2.53
N SER A 899 0.73 19.38 -3.55
CA SER A 899 0.90 18.78 -4.86
C SER A 899 2.35 18.86 -5.33
N ILE A 900 2.71 17.97 -6.25
CA ILE A 900 4.02 17.99 -6.93
C ILE A 900 3.77 17.89 -8.44
N ASN A 901 4.39 18.76 -9.23
CA ASN A 901 4.26 18.79 -10.69
C ASN A 901 2.77 18.81 -11.15
N ASN A 902 1.97 19.66 -10.50
CA ASN A 902 0.50 19.77 -10.63
C ASN A 902 -0.32 18.52 -10.26
N GLN A 903 0.28 17.45 -9.74
CA GLN A 903 -0.45 16.30 -9.20
C GLN A 903 -0.65 16.42 -7.69
N TYR A 904 -1.90 16.43 -7.24
CA TYR A 904 -2.28 16.39 -5.83
C TYR A 904 -1.72 15.14 -5.14
N LEU A 905 -1.10 15.33 -3.97
CA LEU A 905 -0.61 14.26 -3.10
C LEU A 905 -1.53 14.07 -1.90
N ARG A 906 -1.75 15.14 -1.11
CA ARG A 906 -2.44 15.04 0.19
C ARG A 906 -2.84 16.40 0.77
N THR A 907 -4.01 16.46 1.40
CA THR A 907 -4.42 17.53 2.33
C THR A 907 -3.91 17.21 3.75
N LEU A 908 -3.25 18.17 4.39
CA LEU A 908 -2.92 18.12 5.82
C LEU A 908 -3.94 18.97 6.61
N PRO A 909 -4.61 18.43 7.64
CA PRO A 909 -5.58 19.21 8.43
C PRO A 909 -4.88 20.26 9.31
N LEU A 910 -5.55 21.40 9.54
CA LEU A 910 -5.07 22.44 10.46
C LEU A 910 -5.48 22.20 11.93
N ALA A 911 -6.35 21.21 12.19
CA ALA A 911 -6.64 20.71 13.53
C ALA A 911 -5.60 19.65 13.96
N GLY A 912 -4.85 19.94 15.03
CA GLY A 912 -3.88 18.99 15.59
C GLY A 912 -4.58 17.75 16.15
N ALA A 913 -4.12 16.55 15.75
CA ALA A 913 -4.77 15.26 15.99
C ALA A 913 -4.78 14.75 17.46
N ALA A 914 -4.45 15.61 18.43
CA ALA A 914 -4.29 15.23 19.84
C ALA A 914 -5.57 15.51 20.65
N TRP A 915 -6.57 14.62 20.56
CA TRP A 915 -7.80 14.72 21.37
C TRP A 915 -7.52 14.84 22.88
N TRP A 916 -6.42 14.23 23.34
CA TRP A 916 -5.90 14.33 24.71
C TRP A 916 -5.61 15.77 25.16
N LYS A 917 -5.12 16.67 24.28
CA LYS A 917 -4.81 18.07 24.65
C LYS A 917 -6.06 18.83 25.13
N ALA A 918 -7.20 18.61 24.46
CA ALA A 918 -8.49 19.20 24.85
C ALA A 918 -9.00 18.71 26.22
N LEU A 919 -8.45 17.60 26.73
CA LEU A 919 -8.79 17.00 28.03
C LEU A 919 -7.95 17.56 29.19
N ILE A 920 -6.91 18.34 28.90
CA ILE A 920 -5.96 18.88 29.90
C ILE A 920 -6.03 20.43 29.94
N GLY A 921 -7.04 21.04 29.32
CA GLY A 921 -7.32 22.49 29.43
C GLY A 921 -6.28 23.42 28.78
N GLY A 922 -5.35 22.88 27.97
CA GLY A 922 -4.31 23.66 27.30
C GLY A 922 -4.81 24.33 26.03
N GLU A 923 -5.50 25.47 26.17
CA GLU A 923 -5.67 26.39 25.04
C GLU A 923 -4.35 27.15 24.80
N ASP A 924 -3.62 26.75 23.76
CA ASP A 924 -2.40 27.42 23.31
C ASP A 924 -2.76 28.86 22.85
N GLY A 925 -2.59 29.85 23.73
CA GLY A 925 -2.88 31.29 23.50
C GLY A 925 -1.97 31.99 22.48
N ALA A 926 -1.39 31.25 21.54
CA ALA A 926 -0.53 31.75 20.48
C ALA A 926 -1.38 32.15 19.26
N THR A 927 -1.08 33.31 18.67
CA THR A 927 -1.74 33.83 17.47
C THR A 927 -1.45 33.03 16.20
N SER A 928 -0.42 32.18 16.22
CA SER A 928 -0.10 31.24 15.15
C SER A 928 0.25 29.86 15.72
N SER A 929 -0.15 28.81 15.00
CA SER A 929 0.18 27.41 15.29
C SER A 929 1.26 26.92 14.34
N ARG A 930 2.13 26.02 14.82
CA ARG A 930 3.12 25.27 14.03
C ARG A 930 2.78 23.79 14.09
N SER A 931 2.69 23.15 12.92
CA SER A 931 2.50 21.70 12.79
C SER A 931 3.59 21.09 11.90
N SER A 932 3.71 19.77 11.95
CA SER A 932 4.68 18.99 11.16
C SER A 932 4.03 17.72 10.62
N ALA A 933 4.33 17.35 9.38
CA ALA A 933 3.86 16.12 8.76
C ALA A 933 4.92 15.53 7.83
N LYS A 934 5.07 14.20 7.86
CA LYS A 934 5.89 13.45 6.90
C LYS A 934 5.03 13.06 5.69
N VAL A 935 5.48 13.43 4.50
CA VAL A 935 4.83 13.12 3.21
C VAL A 935 5.81 12.32 2.36
N GLU A 936 5.29 11.44 1.52
CA GLU A 936 6.06 10.70 0.51
C GLU A 936 5.81 11.33 -0.86
N LEU A 937 6.90 11.59 -1.59
CA LEU A 937 6.90 12.15 -2.94
C LEU A 937 7.12 10.97 -3.91
N PRO A 938 6.07 10.44 -4.56
CA PRO A 938 6.16 9.16 -5.25
C PRO A 938 7.13 9.20 -6.43
N ASN A 939 7.92 8.15 -6.63
CA ASN A 939 8.96 8.12 -7.67
C ASN A 939 8.41 8.44 -9.08
N TYR A 940 7.20 7.98 -9.41
CA TYR A 940 6.57 8.24 -10.72
C TYR A 940 6.22 9.73 -10.97
N ASN A 941 6.35 10.59 -9.97
CA ASN A 941 6.17 12.04 -10.06
C ASN A 941 7.48 12.82 -9.86
N LEU A 942 8.62 12.15 -9.66
CA LEU A 942 9.94 12.76 -9.56
C LEU A 942 10.64 12.71 -10.92
N PHE A 943 10.75 13.87 -11.55
CA PHE A 943 11.49 14.07 -12.80
C PHE A 943 12.81 14.80 -12.52
N GLY A 944 13.63 15.07 -13.55
CA GLY A 944 14.87 15.84 -13.38
C GLY A 944 14.63 17.30 -12.96
N GLN A 945 13.45 17.86 -13.25
CA GLN A 945 12.93 19.10 -12.68
C GLN A 945 11.57 18.89 -12.04
N ASN A 946 11.39 19.42 -10.83
CA ASN A 946 10.19 19.27 -10.00
C ASN A 946 9.74 20.62 -9.41
N GLU A 947 8.44 20.74 -9.15
CA GLU A 947 7.81 21.87 -8.47
C GLU A 947 6.85 21.33 -7.39
N LEU A 948 7.19 21.56 -6.12
CA LEU A 948 6.25 21.36 -5.01
C LEU A 948 5.38 22.60 -4.87
N ILE A 949 4.08 22.40 -4.71
CA ILE A 949 3.08 23.46 -4.57
C ILE A 949 2.29 23.20 -3.28
N PHE A 950 2.24 24.23 -2.44
CA PHE A 950 1.60 24.23 -1.11
C PHE A 950 0.47 25.27 -1.13
N ASP A 951 -0.79 24.84 -1.09
CA ASP A 951 -1.95 25.72 -1.11
C ASP A 951 -2.71 25.67 0.22
N TYR A 952 -3.06 26.83 0.77
CA TYR A 952 -3.69 26.96 2.08
C TYR A 952 -5.19 27.23 1.95
N ASN A 953 -5.97 26.15 1.97
CA ASN A 953 -7.42 26.17 1.93
C ASN A 953 -7.99 26.58 3.31
N LEU A 954 -8.01 27.88 3.58
CA LEU A 954 -8.48 28.49 4.83
C LEU A 954 -9.97 28.80 4.77
N ILE A 955 -10.77 28.08 5.58
CA ILE A 955 -12.23 28.21 5.62
C ILE A 955 -12.65 29.01 6.86
N LEU A 956 -13.45 30.07 6.65
CA LEU A 956 -14.05 30.84 7.73
C LEU A 956 -15.05 30.01 8.55
N ALA A 957 -14.95 30.12 9.87
CA ALA A 957 -15.97 29.68 10.80
C ALA A 957 -17.23 30.57 10.71
N ASN A 958 -18.38 30.05 11.15
CA ASN A 958 -19.63 30.81 11.37
C ASN A 958 -20.18 31.62 10.17
N LYS A 959 -19.96 31.16 8.92
CA LYS A 959 -20.52 31.77 7.67
C LYS A 959 -22.01 32.16 7.71
N LYS A 960 -22.83 31.51 8.55
CA LYS A 960 -24.29 31.72 8.63
C LYS A 960 -24.75 33.05 9.23
N LYS A 961 -23.84 33.91 9.70
CA LYS A 961 -24.19 34.98 10.65
C LYS A 961 -23.87 36.40 10.19
N CYS A 962 -23.00 36.60 9.21
CA CYS A 962 -22.57 37.93 8.73
C CYS A 962 -21.95 38.85 9.83
N GLU A 963 -21.63 38.28 10.99
CA GLU A 963 -20.99 38.94 12.14
C GLU A 963 -19.49 38.58 12.14
N GLY A 964 -18.67 39.30 11.38
CA GLY A 964 -17.22 39.11 11.39
C GLY A 964 -16.49 39.95 10.35
N THR A 965 -15.55 40.78 10.81
CA THR A 965 -14.59 41.46 9.92
C THR A 965 -13.60 40.46 9.35
N LEU A 966 -13.21 40.63 8.08
CA LEU A 966 -12.09 39.87 7.52
C LEU A 966 -10.80 40.24 8.26
N PRO A 967 -9.97 39.25 8.67
CA PRO A 967 -8.67 39.50 9.27
C PRO A 967 -7.70 40.08 8.22
N GLU A 968 -7.26 41.33 8.39
CA GLU A 968 -6.40 42.00 7.41
C GLU A 968 -4.96 41.44 7.34
N ASN A 969 -4.47 40.83 8.42
CA ASN A 969 -3.09 40.32 8.55
C ASN A 969 -3.06 38.78 8.71
N VAL A 970 -3.58 38.05 7.71
CA VAL A 970 -3.45 36.59 7.66
C VAL A 970 -2.10 36.22 7.08
N HIS A 971 -1.27 35.53 7.87
CA HIS A 971 0.02 35.00 7.44
C HIS A 971 0.04 33.47 7.54
N VAL A 972 0.51 32.81 6.48
CA VAL A 972 0.84 31.39 6.43
C VAL A 972 2.30 31.22 6.01
N ALA A 973 2.95 30.14 6.45
CA ALA A 973 4.34 29.89 6.04
C ALA A 973 4.70 28.41 6.08
N ILE A 974 5.40 27.95 5.04
CA ILE A 974 6.20 26.73 5.12
C ILE A 974 7.51 27.09 5.81
N ASP A 975 7.92 26.30 6.79
CA ASP A 975 9.14 26.53 7.55
C ASP A 975 10.36 26.21 6.67
N PRO A 976 11.34 27.12 6.50
CA PRO A 976 12.53 26.85 5.69
C PRO A 976 13.35 25.64 6.16
N ASP A 977 13.21 25.25 7.43
CA ASP A 977 13.77 24.04 8.05
C ASP A 977 13.04 22.74 7.70
N SER A 978 11.98 22.78 6.89
CA SER A 978 11.40 21.59 6.27
C SER A 978 12.41 20.94 5.32
N THR A 979 12.46 19.61 5.21
CA THR A 979 13.49 18.93 4.40
C THR A 979 12.94 17.94 3.40
N ILE A 980 13.65 17.79 2.27
CA ILE A 980 13.51 16.68 1.32
C ILE A 980 14.66 15.69 1.59
N ASP A 981 14.34 14.40 1.60
CA ASP A 981 15.27 13.30 1.83
C ASP A 981 15.28 12.33 0.65
N LEU A 982 16.46 12.15 0.07
CA LEU A 982 16.77 11.24 -1.05
C LEU A 982 17.73 10.10 -0.65
N THR A 983 18.12 10.00 0.63
CA THR A 983 19.16 9.05 1.09
C THR A 983 18.77 7.56 1.01
N HIS A 984 17.53 7.27 0.59
CA HIS A 984 17.05 5.90 0.33
C HIS A 984 16.99 5.55 -1.17
N ALA A 985 17.34 6.48 -2.06
CA ALA A 985 17.44 6.25 -3.49
C ALA A 985 18.80 5.62 -3.88
N TYR A 986 18.81 4.83 -4.96
CA TYR A 986 20.02 4.31 -5.58
C TYR A 986 20.22 4.98 -6.94
N HIS A 987 21.45 5.29 -7.33
CA HIS A 987 21.74 5.78 -8.68
C HIS A 987 21.82 4.60 -9.65
N ALA A 988 20.70 4.26 -10.29
CA ALA A 988 20.58 3.16 -11.24
C ALA A 988 19.42 3.38 -12.22
N GLN A 989 19.72 3.45 -13.53
CA GLN A 989 18.71 3.67 -14.57
C GLN A 989 18.74 2.58 -15.65
N ARG A 990 17.55 2.23 -16.16
CA ARG A 990 17.41 1.41 -17.37
C ARG A 990 17.76 2.26 -18.59
N MET A 991 18.83 1.87 -19.30
CA MET A 991 19.32 2.56 -20.51
C MET A 991 19.23 1.63 -21.72
N PRO A 992 19.17 2.13 -22.97
CA PRO A 992 18.93 3.53 -23.36
C PRO A 992 17.59 4.08 -22.85
N SER A 993 17.51 5.40 -22.66
CA SER A 993 16.30 6.08 -22.19
C SER A 993 16.29 7.56 -22.59
N LEU A 994 15.64 7.87 -23.71
CA LEU A 994 15.53 9.23 -24.25
C LEU A 994 14.78 10.19 -23.32
N ALA A 995 13.92 9.69 -22.41
CA ALA A 995 13.23 10.53 -21.43
C ALA A 995 14.21 11.22 -20.44
N THR A 996 15.24 10.50 -19.98
CA THR A 996 16.25 11.08 -19.06
C THR A 996 17.20 12.06 -19.77
N PHE A 997 17.48 11.83 -21.05
CA PHE A 997 18.16 12.77 -21.94
C PHE A 997 17.32 14.03 -22.18
N ALA A 998 16.07 13.87 -22.62
CA ALA A 998 15.16 14.99 -22.89
C ALA A 998 14.96 15.85 -21.65
N ASN A 999 14.66 15.24 -20.51
CA ASN A 999 14.33 15.99 -19.30
C ASN A 999 15.56 16.72 -18.72
N ALA A 1000 16.68 16.03 -18.52
CA ALA A 1000 17.83 16.55 -17.76
C ALA A 1000 19.20 16.38 -18.42
N GLY A 1001 19.29 15.88 -19.66
CA GLY A 1001 20.55 15.71 -20.40
C GLY A 1001 21.37 14.49 -20.00
N TYR A 1002 20.77 13.50 -19.35
CA TYR A 1002 21.45 12.26 -18.95
C TYR A 1002 21.82 11.40 -20.18
N PRO A 1003 22.94 10.65 -20.16
CA PRO A 1003 23.93 10.56 -19.09
C PRO A 1003 24.91 11.75 -19.02
N PHE A 1004 25.00 12.58 -20.06
CA PHE A 1004 26.04 13.61 -20.22
C PHE A 1004 26.17 14.57 -19.01
N THR A 1005 25.04 14.95 -18.42
CA THR A 1005 24.98 15.85 -17.25
C THR A 1005 25.36 15.22 -15.91
N ILE A 1006 25.70 13.92 -15.88
CA ILE A 1006 26.15 13.23 -14.66
C ILE A 1006 27.41 13.86 -14.05
N SER A 1007 28.30 14.36 -14.89
CA SER A 1007 29.52 15.09 -14.51
C SER A 1007 29.32 16.54 -14.98
N PRO A 1008 29.08 17.51 -14.07
CA PRO A 1008 28.57 18.85 -14.41
C PRO A 1008 29.38 19.70 -15.41
N ASP A 1009 30.70 19.45 -15.50
CA ASP A 1009 31.62 20.06 -16.46
C ASP A 1009 31.66 19.36 -17.83
N LEU A 1010 30.92 18.24 -17.96
CA LEU A 1010 30.86 17.32 -19.09
C LEU A 1010 32.18 16.56 -19.38
N ALA A 1011 33.05 16.36 -18.39
CA ALA A 1011 34.33 15.66 -18.54
C ALA A 1011 34.26 14.23 -19.09
N GLU A 1012 33.14 13.51 -18.85
CA GLU A 1012 32.91 12.14 -19.34
C GLU A 1012 32.19 12.09 -20.70
N THR A 1013 31.92 13.25 -21.32
CA THR A 1013 31.18 13.36 -22.59
C THR A 1013 32.11 13.63 -23.77
N ILE A 1014 31.72 13.18 -24.96
CA ILE A 1014 32.28 13.63 -26.23
C ILE A 1014 31.18 13.89 -27.26
N VAL A 1015 31.21 15.06 -27.90
CA VAL A 1015 30.29 15.39 -29.01
C VAL A 1015 30.93 15.02 -30.34
N VAL A 1016 30.18 14.31 -31.19
CA VAL A 1016 30.55 14.05 -32.58
C VAL A 1016 29.72 14.96 -33.49
N ILE A 1017 30.39 15.76 -34.30
CA ILE A 1017 29.80 16.73 -35.23
C ILE A 1017 30.48 16.63 -36.60
N ALA A 1018 29.81 17.06 -37.66
CA ALA A 1018 30.38 17.09 -39.01
C ALA A 1018 31.63 17.99 -39.10
N ALA A 1019 32.53 17.67 -40.04
CA ALA A 1019 33.62 18.57 -40.42
C ALA A 1019 33.06 19.85 -41.07
N ALA A 1020 33.57 21.02 -40.66
CA ALA A 1020 33.07 22.35 -41.05
C ALA A 1020 31.54 22.52 -40.89
N PRO A 1021 31.02 22.47 -39.65
CA PRO A 1021 29.58 22.45 -39.40
C PRO A 1021 28.90 23.78 -39.79
N ASP A 1022 27.68 23.66 -40.31
CA ASP A 1022 26.86 24.82 -40.69
C ASP A 1022 26.28 25.54 -39.46
N ALA A 1023 25.68 26.71 -39.70
CA ALA A 1023 25.13 27.54 -38.64
C ALA A 1023 24.02 26.82 -37.85
N ALA A 1024 23.17 26.02 -38.51
CA ALA A 1024 22.06 25.35 -37.84
C ALA A 1024 22.53 24.20 -36.93
N THR A 1025 23.50 23.38 -37.38
CA THR A 1025 24.12 22.35 -36.52
C THR A 1025 24.82 22.98 -35.31
N VAL A 1026 25.45 24.14 -35.47
CA VAL A 1026 26.09 24.87 -34.35
C VAL A 1026 25.08 25.53 -33.42
N GLU A 1027 23.96 26.10 -33.91
CA GLU A 1027 22.89 26.63 -33.04
C GLU A 1027 22.29 25.52 -32.17
N ALA A 1028 22.07 24.33 -32.75
CA ALA A 1028 21.58 23.16 -32.03
C ALA A 1028 22.59 22.68 -30.96
N PHE A 1029 23.88 22.61 -31.29
CA PHE A 1029 24.95 22.30 -30.33
C PHE A 1029 25.02 23.30 -29.18
N LEU A 1030 25.05 24.61 -29.46
CA LEU A 1030 25.11 25.65 -28.43
C LEU A 1030 23.86 25.64 -27.55
N THR A 1031 22.67 25.38 -28.13
CA THR A 1031 21.41 25.23 -27.39
C THR A 1031 21.47 24.03 -26.44
N MET A 1032 22.01 22.88 -26.89
CA MET A 1032 22.21 21.71 -26.02
C MET A 1032 23.22 21.98 -24.89
N MET A 1033 24.33 22.67 -25.16
CA MET A 1033 25.27 23.08 -24.12
C MET A 1033 24.63 24.05 -23.11
N GLY A 1034 23.81 24.99 -23.59
CA GLY A 1034 22.94 25.84 -22.77
C GLY A 1034 22.01 25.03 -21.86
N ARG A 1035 21.35 24.00 -22.41
CA ARG A 1035 20.46 23.09 -21.68
C ARG A 1035 21.20 22.26 -20.62
N PHE A 1036 22.43 21.83 -20.89
CA PHE A 1036 23.24 21.08 -19.92
C PHE A 1036 23.76 21.97 -18.77
N GLY A 1037 24.16 23.22 -19.08
CA GLY A 1037 24.49 24.22 -18.05
C GLY A 1037 23.27 24.62 -17.21
N ASP A 1038 22.10 24.70 -17.84
CA ASP A 1038 20.83 24.87 -17.14
C ASP A 1038 20.54 23.68 -16.21
N SER A 1039 20.51 22.45 -16.74
CA SER A 1039 20.24 21.21 -15.99
C SER A 1039 21.10 21.09 -14.73
N THR A 1040 22.41 21.27 -14.88
CA THR A 1040 23.40 21.01 -13.82
C THR A 1040 23.62 22.18 -12.88
N GLY A 1041 23.52 23.42 -13.36
CA GLY A 1041 23.96 24.60 -12.60
C GLY A 1041 25.47 24.89 -12.69
N ALA A 1042 26.22 24.19 -13.56
CA ALA A 1042 27.63 24.42 -13.85
C ALA A 1042 27.84 24.95 -15.28
N ALA A 1043 29.10 25.16 -15.68
CA ALA A 1043 29.49 25.45 -17.06
C ALA A 1043 30.23 24.24 -17.65
N THR A 1044 30.02 23.96 -18.93
CA THR A 1044 30.58 22.80 -19.65
C THR A 1044 32.03 23.08 -20.08
N THR A 1045 32.94 22.99 -19.12
CA THR A 1045 34.36 23.37 -19.27
C THR A 1045 35.29 22.22 -19.66
N ALA A 1046 34.90 20.97 -19.40
CA ALA A 1046 35.70 19.77 -19.67
C ALA A 1046 35.22 18.98 -20.90
N ILE A 1047 34.17 19.45 -21.58
CA ILE A 1047 33.65 18.85 -22.81
C ILE A 1047 34.73 18.72 -23.91
N THR A 1048 34.62 17.66 -24.70
CA THR A 1048 35.39 17.41 -25.91
C THR A 1048 34.47 17.30 -27.13
N VAL A 1049 34.90 17.85 -28.26
CA VAL A 1049 34.22 17.81 -29.56
C VAL A 1049 35.17 17.14 -30.57
N THR A 1050 34.65 16.25 -31.40
CA THR A 1050 35.41 15.55 -32.44
C THR A 1050 34.64 15.48 -33.76
N GLN A 1051 35.40 15.39 -34.85
CA GLN A 1051 34.92 15.14 -36.21
C GLN A 1051 35.33 13.75 -36.72
N ALA A 1052 36.06 12.98 -35.89
CA ALA A 1052 36.55 11.64 -36.21
C ALA A 1052 35.90 10.59 -35.31
N THR A 1053 35.43 9.49 -35.92
CA THR A 1053 34.73 8.36 -35.27
C THR A 1053 35.68 7.25 -34.78
N ASP A 1054 36.92 7.61 -34.45
CA ASP A 1054 37.98 6.71 -33.97
C ASP A 1054 37.70 6.14 -32.57
N SER A 1055 37.79 4.82 -32.42
CA SER A 1055 37.52 4.10 -31.17
C SER A 1055 38.42 4.56 -30.02
N GLY A 1056 39.69 4.89 -30.30
CA GLY A 1056 40.66 5.33 -29.30
C GLY A 1056 40.31 6.64 -28.58
N ARG A 1057 39.41 7.45 -29.16
CA ARG A 1057 38.90 8.71 -28.56
C ARG A 1057 37.50 8.59 -27.98
N LEU A 1058 36.76 7.55 -28.36
CA LEU A 1058 35.35 7.35 -28.01
C LEU A 1058 35.17 6.34 -26.85
N ALA A 1059 36.14 5.46 -26.60
CA ALA A 1059 36.13 4.56 -25.44
C ALA A 1059 36.12 5.33 -24.11
N GLY A 1060 35.46 4.78 -23.09
CA GLY A 1060 35.40 5.36 -21.75
C GLY A 1060 34.44 6.54 -21.57
N ARG A 1061 33.74 6.99 -22.62
CA ARG A 1061 32.92 8.22 -22.66
C ARG A 1061 31.51 7.99 -23.18
N ASP A 1062 30.58 8.83 -22.74
CA ASP A 1062 29.23 8.92 -23.31
C ASP A 1062 29.26 9.84 -24.55
N ILE A 1063 28.58 9.44 -25.62
CA ILE A 1063 28.74 10.01 -26.96
C ILE A 1063 27.46 10.75 -27.38
N LEU A 1064 27.56 12.06 -27.65
CA LEU A 1064 26.48 12.86 -28.19
C LEU A 1064 26.73 13.14 -29.69
N VAL A 1065 25.88 12.65 -30.57
CA VAL A 1065 25.97 12.88 -32.02
C VAL A 1065 25.00 13.99 -32.42
N ILE A 1066 25.46 14.99 -33.18
CA ILE A 1066 24.62 16.08 -33.70
C ILE A 1066 24.91 16.29 -35.19
N GLY A 1067 23.88 16.20 -36.04
CA GLY A 1067 23.97 16.52 -37.47
C GLY A 1067 23.11 15.61 -38.35
N MET A 1068 23.38 15.64 -39.66
CA MET A 1068 22.67 14.80 -40.63
C MET A 1068 23.11 13.32 -40.57
N PRO A 1069 22.18 12.33 -40.68
CA PRO A 1069 22.50 10.90 -40.68
C PRO A 1069 23.61 10.53 -41.67
N ARG A 1070 23.56 11.05 -42.90
CA ARG A 1070 24.52 10.75 -43.97
C ARG A 1070 25.95 11.23 -43.66
N THR A 1071 26.10 12.22 -42.79
CA THR A 1071 27.38 12.91 -42.53
C THR A 1071 28.04 12.42 -41.25
N VAL A 1072 27.27 12.09 -40.21
CA VAL A 1072 27.79 11.80 -38.85
C VAL A 1072 27.59 10.35 -38.40
N ALA A 1073 26.75 9.56 -39.09
CA ALA A 1073 26.54 8.13 -38.79
C ALA A 1073 27.38 7.19 -39.68
N THR A 1074 28.58 7.61 -40.05
CA THR A 1074 29.52 6.85 -40.88
C THR A 1074 30.50 6.02 -40.03
N GLY A 1075 30.61 4.72 -40.35
CA GLY A 1075 31.51 3.78 -39.68
C GLY A 1075 30.88 2.99 -38.52
N SER A 1076 31.72 2.42 -37.66
CA SER A 1076 31.33 1.46 -36.61
C SER A 1076 30.47 2.03 -35.47
N LEU A 1077 30.33 3.35 -35.38
CA LEU A 1077 29.61 4.02 -34.28
C LEU A 1077 28.14 3.55 -34.13
N PHE A 1078 27.47 3.20 -35.23
CA PHE A 1078 26.06 2.74 -35.22
C PHE A 1078 25.92 1.21 -35.28
N ALA A 1079 27.00 0.43 -35.16
CA ALA A 1079 26.96 -1.04 -35.32
C ALA A 1079 26.08 -1.76 -34.27
N GLY A 1080 25.87 -1.15 -33.10
CA GLY A 1080 25.00 -1.66 -32.03
C GLY A 1080 23.65 -0.93 -31.90
N ALA A 1081 23.27 -0.09 -32.85
CA ALA A 1081 22.06 0.73 -32.77
C ALA A 1081 20.77 -0.06 -33.08
N PRO A 1082 19.61 0.31 -32.50
CA PRO A 1082 18.31 -0.24 -32.86
C PRO A 1082 17.89 0.11 -34.29
N VAL A 1083 18.58 1.05 -34.94
CA VAL A 1083 18.33 1.53 -36.29
C VAL A 1083 19.59 1.50 -37.16
N ARG A 1084 19.43 1.21 -38.44
CA ARG A 1084 20.46 1.27 -39.49
C ARG A 1084 20.08 2.29 -40.55
N ILE A 1085 21.09 2.84 -41.23
CA ILE A 1085 20.90 3.79 -42.33
C ILE A 1085 21.18 3.09 -43.64
N GLU A 1086 20.14 2.90 -44.45
CA GLU A 1086 20.19 2.24 -45.76
C GLU A 1086 19.58 3.16 -46.82
N GLY A 1087 20.31 3.43 -47.91
CA GLY A 1087 19.88 4.39 -48.94
C GLY A 1087 19.71 5.84 -48.45
N GLY A 1088 20.14 6.14 -47.22
CA GLY A 1088 19.89 7.41 -46.55
C GLY A 1088 18.51 7.54 -45.88
N ARG A 1089 17.79 6.42 -45.68
CA ARG A 1089 16.63 6.30 -44.77
C ARG A 1089 17.00 5.45 -43.55
N LEU A 1090 16.25 5.59 -42.46
CA LEU A 1090 16.43 4.80 -41.24
C LEU A 1090 15.49 3.58 -41.24
N ARG A 1091 16.01 2.41 -40.83
CA ARG A 1091 15.32 1.12 -40.72
C ARG A 1091 15.61 0.46 -39.40
N VAL A 1092 14.69 -0.35 -38.88
CA VAL A 1092 14.90 -1.11 -37.64
C VAL A 1092 15.91 -2.25 -37.85
N THR A 1093 16.81 -2.47 -36.88
CA THR A 1093 17.69 -3.65 -36.83
C THR A 1093 16.89 -4.89 -36.43
N GLU A 1094 16.83 -5.92 -37.29
CA GLU A 1094 16.16 -7.19 -36.97
C GLU A 1094 16.77 -7.90 -35.73
N ARG A 1095 15.91 -8.34 -34.80
CA ARG A 1095 16.27 -9.17 -33.64
C ARG A 1095 16.61 -10.61 -34.07
N ARG A 1096 17.47 -11.31 -33.32
CA ARG A 1096 17.82 -12.72 -33.65
C ARG A 1096 16.64 -13.65 -33.36
N PRO A 1097 16.54 -14.82 -34.02
CA PRO A 1097 15.45 -15.78 -33.77
C PRO A 1097 15.32 -16.21 -32.31
N LEU A 1098 16.44 -16.35 -31.59
CA LEU A 1098 16.47 -16.66 -30.16
C LEU A 1098 15.86 -15.55 -29.29
N ASP A 1099 16.02 -14.28 -29.67
CA ASP A 1099 15.48 -13.15 -28.89
C ASP A 1099 13.94 -13.16 -28.92
N ARG A 1100 13.33 -13.50 -30.08
CA ARG A 1100 11.87 -13.69 -30.22
C ARG A 1100 11.33 -14.83 -29.33
N VAL A 1101 12.09 -15.92 -29.18
CA VAL A 1101 11.71 -17.06 -28.32
C VAL A 1101 11.71 -16.65 -26.84
N PHE A 1102 12.65 -15.79 -26.40
CA PHE A 1102 12.61 -15.22 -25.05
C PHE A 1102 11.58 -14.09 -24.90
N GLY A 1103 11.22 -13.41 -26.00
CA GLY A 1103 10.14 -12.41 -26.05
C GLY A 1103 8.78 -12.95 -25.61
N LEU A 1104 8.46 -14.21 -25.92
CA LEU A 1104 7.25 -14.93 -25.46
C LEU A 1104 7.11 -15.04 -23.92
N VAL A 1105 8.15 -14.74 -23.16
CA VAL A 1105 8.16 -14.75 -21.68
C VAL A 1105 8.59 -13.40 -21.09
N SER A 1106 8.59 -12.34 -21.91
CA SER A 1106 8.86 -10.95 -21.54
C SER A 1106 7.57 -10.21 -21.19
N PRO A 1107 7.54 -9.32 -20.17
CA PRO A 1107 6.42 -8.40 -19.96
C PRO A 1107 6.39 -7.25 -20.98
N TYR A 1108 7.53 -6.97 -21.62
CA TYR A 1108 7.63 -6.03 -22.75
C TYR A 1108 7.40 -6.82 -24.03
N GLY A 1109 6.28 -6.58 -24.72
CA GLY A 1109 5.86 -7.32 -25.92
C GLY A 1109 6.69 -6.97 -27.17
N ASP A 1110 6.67 -7.87 -28.15
CA ASP A 1110 7.34 -7.66 -29.46
C ASP A 1110 6.60 -6.65 -30.39
N SER A 1111 5.43 -6.14 -30.00
CA SER A 1111 4.55 -5.28 -30.83
C SER A 1111 5.23 -4.02 -31.38
N ASP A 1112 6.07 -3.37 -30.58
CA ASP A 1112 6.73 -2.12 -30.95
C ASP A 1112 7.61 -2.27 -32.21
N VAL A 1113 8.23 -3.42 -32.43
CA VAL A 1113 9.23 -3.60 -33.50
C VAL A 1113 8.58 -3.51 -34.87
N ASP A 1114 7.48 -4.22 -35.09
CA ASP A 1114 6.77 -4.23 -36.37
C ASP A 1114 6.02 -2.92 -36.62
N GLU A 1115 5.44 -2.30 -35.58
CA GLU A 1115 4.81 -0.97 -35.68
C GLU A 1115 5.84 0.13 -35.99
N THR A 1116 7.01 0.10 -35.33
CA THR A 1116 8.11 1.04 -35.61
C THR A 1116 8.60 0.88 -37.04
N ASN A 1117 8.80 -0.35 -37.50
CA ASN A 1117 9.29 -0.61 -38.85
C ASN A 1117 8.28 -0.13 -39.90
N ALA A 1118 6.98 -0.39 -39.69
CA ALA A 1118 5.91 0.16 -40.54
C ALA A 1118 5.96 1.70 -40.59
N PHE A 1119 5.98 2.37 -39.43
CA PHE A 1119 6.05 3.83 -39.34
C PHE A 1119 7.29 4.41 -40.05
N LEU A 1120 8.48 3.86 -39.79
CA LEU A 1120 9.72 4.30 -40.45
C LEU A 1120 9.73 4.02 -41.96
N THR A 1121 9.10 2.95 -42.45
CA THR A 1121 8.98 2.73 -43.90
C THR A 1121 8.04 3.71 -44.59
N THR A 1122 7.10 4.33 -43.87
CA THR A 1122 6.22 5.40 -44.38
C THR A 1122 6.77 6.82 -44.23
N ALA A 1123 7.88 7.01 -43.50
CA ALA A 1123 8.48 8.31 -43.26
C ALA A 1123 9.56 8.63 -44.31
N ASP A 1124 9.32 9.65 -45.15
CA ASP A 1124 10.30 10.10 -46.17
C ASP A 1124 11.42 10.99 -45.60
N ARG A 1125 11.20 11.61 -44.44
CA ARG A 1125 12.21 12.33 -43.62
C ARG A 1125 12.31 11.67 -42.25
N PHE A 1126 13.50 11.70 -41.66
CA PHE A 1126 13.71 11.43 -40.24
C PHE A 1126 14.26 12.69 -39.57
N ASP A 1127 13.54 13.16 -38.55
CA ASP A 1127 13.94 14.28 -37.70
C ASP A 1127 13.62 13.88 -36.24
N GLY A 1128 14.63 13.82 -35.36
CA GLY A 1128 14.45 13.35 -33.98
C GLY A 1128 15.70 12.82 -33.29
N PHE A 1129 15.50 11.86 -32.39
CA PHE A 1129 16.49 11.34 -31.46
C PHE A 1129 16.54 9.81 -31.47
N VAL A 1130 17.75 9.23 -31.32
CA VAL A 1130 17.93 7.80 -31.03
C VAL A 1130 19.00 7.62 -29.96
N SER A 1131 18.83 6.63 -29.09
CA SER A 1131 19.79 6.29 -28.04
C SER A 1131 20.06 4.80 -27.98
N PHE A 1132 21.33 4.42 -27.76
CA PHE A 1132 21.76 3.03 -27.73
C PHE A 1132 23.05 2.85 -26.93
N ARG A 1133 23.46 1.61 -26.70
CA ARG A 1133 24.69 1.26 -25.98
C ARG A 1133 25.91 1.52 -26.86
N SER A 1134 26.97 2.12 -26.32
CA SER A 1134 28.18 2.42 -27.08
C SER A 1134 28.87 1.14 -27.57
N PRO A 1135 29.25 1.04 -28.86
CA PRO A 1135 30.01 -0.10 -29.38
C PRO A 1135 31.48 -0.11 -28.91
N TYR A 1136 31.92 0.94 -28.21
CA TYR A 1136 33.30 1.10 -27.71
C TYR A 1136 33.42 0.93 -26.19
N ASP A 1137 32.31 0.97 -25.45
CA ASP A 1137 32.28 0.78 -24.00
C ASP A 1137 30.90 0.30 -23.52
N ASP A 1138 30.87 -0.90 -22.96
CA ASP A 1138 29.70 -1.61 -22.46
C ASP A 1138 28.95 -0.85 -21.32
N ALA A 1139 29.60 0.11 -20.67
CA ALA A 1139 29.00 0.96 -19.63
C ALA A 1139 28.44 2.30 -20.14
N ARG A 1140 28.65 2.65 -21.43
CA ARG A 1140 28.37 3.99 -21.98
C ARG A 1140 27.24 4.00 -22.99
N THR A 1141 26.67 5.19 -23.18
CA THR A 1141 25.51 5.46 -24.03
C THR A 1141 25.92 6.34 -25.21
N VAL A 1142 25.33 6.07 -26.37
CA VAL A 1142 25.23 7.02 -27.48
C VAL A 1142 23.84 7.65 -27.45
N VAL A 1143 23.75 8.97 -27.62
CA VAL A 1143 22.51 9.66 -28.01
C VAL A 1143 22.80 10.45 -29.26
N ALA A 1144 21.97 10.30 -30.30
CA ALA A 1144 22.10 11.00 -31.56
C ALA A 1144 20.87 11.85 -31.82
N MET A 1145 21.07 13.17 -31.92
CA MET A 1145 20.09 14.12 -32.44
C MET A 1145 20.35 14.27 -33.94
N LEU A 1146 19.43 13.71 -34.74
CA LEU A 1146 19.60 13.57 -36.19
C LEU A 1146 18.40 14.19 -36.92
N SER A 1147 18.68 14.87 -38.02
CA SER A 1147 17.66 15.42 -38.92
C SER A 1147 18.08 15.26 -40.38
N THR A 1148 17.10 15.17 -41.27
CA THR A 1148 17.30 15.05 -42.71
C THR A 1148 17.75 16.37 -43.35
N ASP A 1149 17.45 17.50 -42.70
CA ASP A 1149 17.85 18.86 -43.07
C ASP A 1149 18.49 19.54 -41.85
N SER A 1150 19.69 20.10 -41.96
CA SER A 1150 20.34 20.71 -40.79
C SER A 1150 19.54 21.88 -40.22
N LEU A 1151 18.67 22.52 -41.01
CA LEU A 1151 17.81 23.63 -40.60
C LEU A 1151 16.79 23.28 -39.50
N ASP A 1152 16.41 21.99 -39.33
CA ASP A 1152 15.44 21.59 -38.31
C ASP A 1152 16.10 21.25 -36.96
N LEU A 1153 17.43 21.06 -36.92
CA LEU A 1153 18.18 20.72 -35.70
C LEU A 1153 18.02 21.76 -34.56
N PRO A 1154 17.97 23.08 -34.81
CA PRO A 1154 17.68 24.08 -33.78
C PRO A 1154 16.28 23.91 -33.18
N GLU A 1155 15.27 23.57 -33.99
CA GLU A 1155 13.89 23.38 -33.51
C GLU A 1155 13.78 22.11 -32.66
N LEU A 1156 14.44 21.01 -33.06
CA LEU A 1156 14.56 19.81 -32.22
C LEU A 1156 15.21 20.11 -30.86
N ALA A 1157 16.30 20.89 -30.84
CA ALA A 1157 17.00 21.25 -29.61
C ALA A 1157 16.20 22.21 -28.70
N GLN A 1158 15.51 23.18 -29.30
CA GLN A 1158 14.64 24.14 -28.58
C GLN A 1158 13.34 23.49 -28.10
N GLY A 1159 12.78 22.55 -28.89
CA GLY A 1159 11.57 21.79 -28.55
C GLY A 1159 11.69 20.99 -27.26
N LEU A 1160 12.89 20.54 -26.87
CA LEU A 1160 13.12 19.91 -25.57
C LEU A 1160 12.81 20.83 -24.37
N ALA A 1161 12.74 22.16 -24.56
CA ALA A 1161 12.32 23.11 -23.52
C ALA A 1161 10.78 23.24 -23.38
N ASP A 1162 10.00 22.81 -24.38
CA ASP A 1162 8.54 22.74 -24.26
C ASP A 1162 8.12 21.50 -23.47
N GLN A 1163 7.18 21.66 -22.54
CA GLN A 1163 6.77 20.58 -21.62
C GLN A 1163 5.95 19.46 -22.31
N LYS A 1164 5.17 19.78 -23.37
CA LYS A 1164 4.41 18.79 -24.16
C LYS A 1164 5.37 17.93 -24.97
N ILE A 1165 6.34 18.57 -25.65
CA ILE A 1165 7.36 17.86 -26.45
C ILE A 1165 8.27 17.03 -25.53
N ASN A 1166 8.74 17.59 -24.41
CA ASN A 1166 9.61 16.87 -23.46
C ASN A 1166 8.96 15.58 -22.93
N ALA A 1167 7.66 15.62 -22.60
CA ALA A 1167 6.92 14.46 -22.12
C ALA A 1167 6.68 13.38 -23.20
N GLN A 1168 6.73 13.73 -24.49
CA GLN A 1168 6.56 12.80 -25.61
C GLN A 1168 7.85 12.07 -25.99
N VAL A 1169 9.04 12.62 -25.67
CA VAL A 1169 10.34 11.99 -25.97
C VAL A 1169 10.66 10.90 -24.94
N GLN A 1170 10.50 9.64 -25.34
CA GLN A 1170 10.63 8.45 -24.48
C GLN A 1170 11.32 7.30 -25.22
N GLY A 1171 11.42 6.13 -24.59
CA GLY A 1171 11.96 4.92 -25.22
C GLY A 1171 13.44 5.05 -25.61
N ASP A 1172 13.83 4.40 -26.71
CA ASP A 1172 15.17 4.45 -27.29
C ASP A 1172 15.22 5.07 -28.70
N LEU A 1173 14.05 5.26 -29.33
CA LEU A 1173 13.87 5.98 -30.58
C LEU A 1173 12.70 6.97 -30.45
N SER A 1174 12.88 8.21 -30.90
CA SER A 1174 11.83 9.25 -30.87
C SER A 1174 11.91 10.13 -32.13
N VAL A 1175 10.80 10.30 -32.84
CA VAL A 1175 10.74 10.93 -34.19
C VAL A 1175 9.60 11.93 -34.25
N THR A 1176 9.75 13.00 -35.02
CA THR A 1176 8.66 13.95 -35.30
C THR A 1176 7.47 13.27 -35.99
N SER A 1177 6.25 13.73 -35.67
CA SER A 1177 4.99 13.15 -36.17
C SER A 1177 3.85 14.19 -36.11
N GLY A 1178 3.80 15.10 -37.09
CA GLY A 1178 2.71 16.07 -37.22
C GLY A 1178 2.81 17.23 -36.21
N GLU A 1179 2.18 17.08 -35.03
CA GLU A 1179 2.09 18.12 -33.99
C GLU A 1179 2.90 17.80 -32.72
N GLY A 1180 3.92 16.93 -32.83
CA GLY A 1180 4.75 16.50 -31.70
C GLY A 1180 5.68 15.34 -32.04
N MET A 1181 6.12 14.63 -31.01
CA MET A 1181 7.02 13.47 -31.12
C MET A 1181 6.26 12.14 -30.90
N ARG A 1182 6.69 11.09 -31.62
CA ARG A 1182 6.28 9.69 -31.42
C ARG A 1182 7.51 8.88 -31.00
N SER A 1183 7.38 8.05 -29.97
CA SER A 1183 8.49 7.33 -29.35
C SER A 1183 8.24 5.83 -29.28
N PHE A 1184 9.31 5.03 -29.33
CA PHE A 1184 9.29 3.57 -29.46
C PHE A 1184 10.37 2.91 -28.58
N ALA A 1185 10.20 1.63 -28.22
CA ALA A 1185 11.17 0.85 -27.44
C ALA A 1185 11.66 -0.40 -28.20
N VAL A 1186 12.73 -0.24 -28.99
CA VAL A 1186 13.15 -1.18 -30.04
C VAL A 1186 14.31 -2.09 -29.60
N GLY A 1187 15.34 -1.52 -28.96
CA GLY A 1187 16.56 -2.21 -28.55
C GLY A 1187 16.46 -2.97 -27.22
N GLN A 1188 17.53 -3.69 -26.87
CA GLN A 1188 17.66 -4.31 -25.54
C GLN A 1188 18.15 -3.27 -24.52
N THR A 1189 17.45 -3.18 -23.38
CA THR A 1189 17.84 -2.29 -22.28
C THR A 1189 18.78 -2.99 -21.28
N TYR A 1190 19.79 -2.25 -20.81
CA TYR A 1190 20.75 -2.62 -19.76
C TYR A 1190 20.59 -1.72 -18.52
N TRP A 1191 21.34 -2.00 -17.45
CA TRP A 1191 21.39 -1.13 -16.26
C TRP A 1191 22.64 -0.24 -16.30
N SER A 1192 22.44 1.07 -16.30
CA SER A 1192 23.45 2.04 -15.88
C SER A 1192 23.42 2.16 -14.35
N GLY A 1193 24.57 2.40 -13.72
CA GLY A 1193 24.67 2.66 -12.28
C GLY A 1193 24.65 1.41 -11.37
N ALA A 1194 24.50 1.64 -10.07
CA ALA A 1194 24.70 0.66 -9.01
C ALA A 1194 23.38 0.34 -8.29
N LEU A 1195 22.95 -0.92 -8.40
CA LEU A 1195 21.75 -1.44 -7.74
C LEU A 1195 22.10 -2.72 -6.95
N PRO A 1196 21.66 -2.89 -5.68
CA PRO A 1196 21.93 -4.09 -4.91
C PRO A 1196 21.50 -5.37 -5.63
N VAL A 1197 22.28 -6.45 -5.48
CA VAL A 1197 22.03 -7.73 -6.16
C VAL A 1197 20.64 -8.28 -5.84
N TRP A 1198 20.18 -8.16 -4.59
CA TRP A 1198 18.84 -8.60 -4.19
C TRP A 1198 17.73 -7.78 -4.88
N MET A 1199 17.91 -6.47 -5.08
CA MET A 1199 16.97 -5.63 -5.83
C MET A 1199 16.93 -6.02 -7.30
N ARG A 1200 18.09 -6.32 -7.92
CA ARG A 1200 18.15 -6.82 -9.30
C ARG A 1200 17.37 -8.13 -9.47
N ILE A 1201 17.54 -9.08 -8.54
CA ILE A 1201 16.81 -10.36 -8.51
C ILE A 1201 15.31 -10.14 -8.29
N ALA A 1202 14.93 -9.34 -7.29
CA ALA A 1202 13.52 -9.11 -6.96
C ALA A 1202 12.79 -8.32 -8.07
N TRP A 1203 13.47 -7.38 -8.73
CA TRP A 1203 12.94 -6.68 -9.91
C TRP A 1203 12.69 -7.66 -11.07
N TRP A 1204 13.67 -8.52 -11.38
CA TRP A 1204 13.56 -9.55 -12.41
C TRP A 1204 12.40 -10.53 -12.16
N PHE A 1205 12.14 -10.88 -10.89
CA PHE A 1205 10.95 -11.66 -10.53
C PHE A 1205 9.65 -10.85 -10.61
N SER A 1206 9.67 -9.54 -10.32
CA SER A 1206 8.50 -8.67 -10.45
C SER A 1206 8.07 -8.46 -11.91
N GLU A 1207 9.03 -8.44 -12.84
CA GLU A 1207 8.81 -8.50 -14.30
C GLU A 1207 8.29 -9.87 -14.76
N ARG A 1208 8.44 -10.93 -13.96
CA ARG A 1208 8.22 -12.33 -14.37
C ARG A 1208 7.41 -13.13 -13.33
N PRO A 1209 6.17 -12.73 -13.02
CA PRO A 1209 5.39 -13.30 -11.92
C PRO A 1209 5.11 -14.81 -12.06
N LEU A 1210 5.04 -15.34 -13.28
CA LEU A 1210 4.90 -16.79 -13.52
C LEU A 1210 6.16 -17.57 -13.08
N LEU A 1211 7.36 -17.05 -13.37
CA LEU A 1211 8.62 -17.67 -12.91
C LEU A 1211 8.77 -17.52 -11.39
N MET A 1212 8.31 -16.42 -10.81
CA MET A 1212 8.24 -16.26 -9.36
C MET A 1212 7.35 -17.35 -8.74
N ALA A 1213 6.13 -17.55 -9.26
CA ALA A 1213 5.22 -18.60 -8.78
C ALA A 1213 5.80 -20.02 -8.93
N LEU A 1214 6.42 -20.33 -10.07
CA LEU A 1214 7.07 -21.63 -10.31
C LEU A 1214 8.27 -21.85 -9.37
N SER A 1215 9.09 -20.82 -9.11
CA SER A 1215 10.19 -20.91 -8.14
C SER A 1215 9.69 -21.09 -6.71
N GLY A 1216 8.59 -20.44 -6.32
CA GLY A 1216 7.95 -20.62 -5.02
C GLY A 1216 7.41 -22.04 -4.82
N LEU A 1217 6.79 -22.62 -5.86
CA LEU A 1217 6.34 -24.01 -5.87
C LEU A 1217 7.50 -25.00 -5.81
N LEU A 1218 8.60 -24.74 -6.54
CA LEU A 1218 9.82 -25.56 -6.46
C LEU A 1218 10.43 -25.52 -5.06
N VAL A 1219 10.56 -24.33 -4.45
CA VAL A 1219 11.04 -24.19 -3.06
C VAL A 1219 10.11 -24.90 -2.07
N ALA A 1220 8.79 -24.79 -2.24
CA ALA A 1220 7.83 -25.51 -1.40
C ALA A 1220 8.00 -27.04 -1.48
N LEU A 1221 8.22 -27.60 -2.69
CA LEU A 1221 8.49 -29.03 -2.88
C LEU A 1221 9.84 -29.44 -2.26
N LEU A 1222 10.89 -28.65 -2.47
CA LEU A 1222 12.24 -28.89 -1.91
C LEU A 1222 12.29 -28.82 -0.38
N LEU A 1223 11.39 -28.06 0.25
CA LEU A 1223 11.24 -28.03 1.72
C LEU A 1223 10.33 -29.15 2.25
N ALA A 1224 9.23 -29.45 1.55
CA ALA A 1224 8.26 -30.46 1.99
C ALA A 1224 8.80 -31.90 1.91
N GLY A 1225 9.56 -32.24 0.87
CA GLY A 1225 10.11 -33.59 0.68
C GLY A 1225 11.01 -34.06 1.84
N PRO A 1226 12.08 -33.32 2.20
CA PRO A 1226 12.94 -33.65 3.34
C PRO A 1226 12.19 -33.69 4.67
N LEU A 1227 11.25 -32.76 4.90
CA LEU A 1227 10.44 -32.73 6.11
C LEU A 1227 9.58 -33.99 6.27
N TYR A 1228 8.94 -34.44 5.19
CA TYR A 1228 8.16 -35.68 5.15
C TYR A 1228 9.01 -36.92 5.49
N LEU A 1229 10.22 -37.01 4.93
CA LEU A 1229 11.17 -38.10 5.24
C LEU A 1229 11.64 -38.08 6.69
N VAL A 1230 11.89 -36.91 7.28
CA VAL A 1230 12.22 -36.76 8.70
C VAL A 1230 11.07 -37.22 9.60
N LEU A 1231 9.83 -36.84 9.28
CA LEU A 1231 8.64 -37.24 10.03
C LEU A 1231 8.41 -38.76 9.99
N ILE A 1232 8.55 -39.40 8.82
CA ILE A 1232 8.48 -40.87 8.72
C ILE A 1232 9.59 -41.55 9.52
N ARG A 1233 10.83 -41.03 9.47
CA ARG A 1233 11.93 -41.60 10.25
C ARG A 1233 11.70 -41.48 11.75
N GLN A 1234 11.08 -40.39 12.21
CA GLN A 1234 10.66 -40.25 13.61
C GLN A 1234 9.56 -41.26 13.96
N GLN A 1235 8.56 -41.47 13.09
CA GLN A 1235 7.48 -42.43 13.32
C GLN A 1235 7.99 -43.86 13.49
N ARG A 1236 8.88 -44.32 12.59
CA ARG A 1236 9.49 -45.67 12.69
C ARG A 1236 10.29 -45.84 13.99
N ARG A 1237 11.07 -44.82 14.37
CA ARG A 1237 11.82 -44.80 15.64
C ARG A 1237 10.89 -44.90 16.86
N ARG A 1238 9.82 -44.11 16.91
CA ARG A 1238 8.88 -44.10 18.04
C ARG A 1238 8.12 -45.43 18.17
N LEU A 1239 7.75 -46.07 17.06
CA LEU A 1239 7.10 -47.38 17.05
C LEU A 1239 8.07 -48.55 17.31
N GLY A 1240 9.38 -48.30 17.35
CA GLY A 1240 10.40 -49.32 17.59
C GLY A 1240 10.51 -50.36 16.46
N SER A 1241 10.23 -49.94 15.22
CA SER A 1241 10.30 -50.78 14.01
C SER A 1241 11.65 -50.60 13.30
N GLU A 1242 12.74 -51.14 13.87
CA GLU A 1242 14.09 -50.98 13.29
C GLU A 1242 14.45 -52.03 12.23
N ASP A 1243 13.73 -53.16 12.14
CA ASP A 1243 14.03 -54.28 11.23
C ASP A 1243 13.47 -54.11 9.78
N ALA A 1244 13.28 -52.89 9.27
CA ALA A 1244 12.65 -52.66 7.95
C ALA A 1244 13.02 -51.35 7.21
N ALA A 1245 14.32 -51.05 7.02
CA ALA A 1245 14.91 -50.35 5.85
C ALA A 1245 16.42 -50.14 6.01
#